data_AF-A0AA86VKQ0-F1
#
_entry.id   AF-A0AA86VKQ0-F1
#
_cell.length_a   1.000
_cell.length_b   1.000
_cell.length_c   1.000
_cell.angle_alpha   90.00
_cell.angle_beta   90.00
_cell.angle_gamma   90.00
#
_symmetry.space_group_name_H-M   'P 1'
#
loop_
_entity.id
_entity.type
_entity.pdbx_description
1 polymer ?
#
loop_
_entity_poly.entity_id
_entity_poly.type
_entity_poly.pdbx_seq_one_letter_code
_entity_poly.pdbx_strand_id
1 'polypeptide(L)'
;MSLGYAEKLSYIEDVGNVGMVEYFDPSNVLREKIDQLAIMIKKSKHLVVFTGAGISTSCGIPDFRGPKGIWTLQREGKALPEASLPFHRAAPSLTHMALVELEKAGILKFVISQNVDGLHLRSGIPREKLAELHGNSFMETCPSCGEEYFRDFEVETIGLKETSRRCTVAKCGTRLKDTVLDWESSVDHADWRNSELLVVDALPPKEMNPAEKHCKQADIVLCLGTSLQITPACNLPLKALRGGGKVVIVNLQKTPKDKKASLVIHGFVDKVIAGVMDKLNMQIPPFVRIDLFQIVLVQALSNDKRYVNWTLQIASAHGQRAALPFIESVEVSFLDREDYKAAILDKQPFRLKRRTAYNKAFEMVLKLNFSDGCGCSSLEIDVPVDFKVSTDCFDFDKDYIFQKLRDKAVLESRCGQNGVIERKTILTPRSDVTTYAIVTNVVQYSKTCKAALDSLSNGDLKKRKASVTGRKKKLCVFKAMEHGDSFFHYDQHGKSSSGLAIPLQQANTEIAAAINSNGGSNPNLIVRDKSKMPITNVTKIMRKILPNNAKVSDGAKEMIQQSATNYITFVTRKAKERCQSEYRKIMNADDLLWAIGNVGFDDYIGPLTTFLQRCRSIEGGISGPSFGPEPTMEIPHPPLPPPPVSSSGSDFSMHQNTDPEMFDSNGVSGYLDAVGSSNNAFINFDPFSLFQQDQL
;
A
#
# COMPACT_ATOMS: atom_id res chain seq x y z
N MET A 1 9.47 -3.00 2.22
CA MET A 1 9.35 -4.40 2.68
C MET A 1 8.14 -5.02 2.01
N SER A 2 8.15 -6.28 1.55
CA SER A 2 6.96 -6.93 0.96
C SER A 2 5.80 -7.05 1.94
N LEU A 3 6.10 -7.01 3.24
CA LEU A 3 5.10 -6.94 4.31
C LEU A 3 4.45 -5.56 4.47
N GLY A 4 4.94 -4.52 3.79
CA GLY A 4 4.31 -3.21 3.83
C GLY A 4 2.87 -3.24 3.30
N TYR A 5 2.51 -4.24 2.49
CA TYR A 5 1.11 -4.54 2.16
C TYR A 5 0.36 -5.19 3.32
N ALA A 6 0.96 -6.21 3.95
CA ALA A 6 0.34 -6.96 5.05
C ALA A 6 0.10 -6.09 6.30
N GLU A 7 0.98 -5.12 6.56
CA GLU A 7 0.83 -4.12 7.63
C GLU A 7 -0.33 -3.15 7.40
N LYS A 8 -0.75 -2.96 6.14
CA LYS A 8 -1.86 -2.07 5.79
C LYS A 8 -3.21 -2.77 5.85
N LEU A 9 -3.24 -4.11 5.90
CA LEU A 9 -4.48 -4.88 5.94
C LEU A 9 -5.23 -4.66 7.25
N SER A 10 -6.55 -4.59 7.15
CA SER A 10 -7.41 -4.60 8.33
C SER A 10 -7.27 -5.94 9.07
N TYR A 11 -7.41 -5.91 10.40
CA TYR A 11 -7.31 -7.09 11.25
C TYR A 11 -8.47 -8.04 10.97
N ILE A 12 -8.25 -9.25 10.48
CA ILE A 12 -9.37 -10.18 10.22
C ILE A 12 -9.48 -11.21 11.35
N GLU A 13 -10.67 -11.34 11.96
CA GLU A 13 -10.91 -12.35 13.02
C GLU A 13 -10.82 -13.79 12.47
N ASP A 14 -11.51 -14.07 11.35
CA ASP A 14 -11.46 -15.38 10.68
C ASP A 14 -10.54 -15.38 9.44
N VAL A 15 -9.26 -15.64 9.68
CA VAL A 15 -8.27 -15.90 8.62
C VAL A 15 -8.22 -17.38 8.20
N GLY A 16 -9.15 -18.20 8.66
CA GLY A 16 -9.19 -19.65 8.45
C GLY A 16 -8.17 -20.42 9.29
N ASN A 17 -7.86 -21.64 8.85
CA ASN A 17 -6.87 -22.51 9.46
C ASN A 17 -5.45 -22.09 9.06
N VAL A 18 -4.62 -21.78 10.04
CA VAL A 18 -3.24 -21.30 9.89
C VAL A 18 -2.26 -22.29 10.52
N GLY A 19 -0.98 -22.23 10.15
CA GLY A 19 0.06 -23.07 10.73
C GLY A 19 -0.14 -24.57 10.50
N MET A 20 -0.88 -24.95 9.46
CA MET A 20 -1.20 -26.35 9.17
C MET A 20 0.07 -27.14 8.87
N VAL A 21 0.08 -28.41 9.30
CA VAL A 21 1.19 -29.35 9.06
C VAL A 21 1.45 -29.49 7.56
N GLU A 22 2.73 -29.42 7.19
CA GLU A 22 3.22 -29.69 5.85
C GLU A 22 3.45 -31.19 5.64
N TYR A 23 3.11 -31.67 4.45
CA TYR A 23 3.28 -33.05 4.02
C TYR A 23 4.25 -33.07 2.83
N PHE A 24 5.00 -34.16 2.72
CA PHE A 24 5.97 -34.37 1.65
C PHE A 24 5.82 -35.79 1.12
N ASP A 25 5.41 -35.94 -0.13
CA ASP A 25 5.36 -37.23 -0.81
C ASP A 25 6.78 -37.83 -0.86
N PRO A 26 6.96 -39.13 -0.57
CA PRO A 26 8.25 -39.80 -0.76
C PRO A 26 8.73 -39.70 -2.21
N SER A 27 10.04 -39.73 -2.43
CA SER A 27 10.68 -39.48 -3.73
C SER A 27 10.12 -40.30 -4.90
N ASN A 28 9.84 -41.58 -4.68
CA ASN A 28 9.25 -42.48 -5.68
C ASN A 28 7.80 -42.10 -6.00
N VAL A 29 6.99 -41.82 -4.98
CA VAL A 29 5.59 -41.40 -5.12
C VAL A 29 5.50 -40.05 -5.80
N LEU A 30 6.36 -39.09 -5.41
CA LEU A 30 6.43 -37.77 -6.02
C LEU A 30 6.75 -37.86 -7.51
N ARG A 31 7.72 -38.69 -7.90
CA ARG A 31 8.08 -38.91 -9.30
C ARG A 31 6.90 -39.49 -10.09
N GLU A 32 6.23 -40.51 -9.56
CA GLU A 32 5.06 -41.11 -10.21
C GLU A 32 3.92 -40.09 -10.39
N LYS A 33 3.64 -39.27 -9.38
CA LYS A 33 2.62 -38.23 -9.46
C LYS A 33 3.00 -37.12 -10.46
N ILE A 34 4.28 -36.76 -10.58
CA ILE A 34 4.78 -35.85 -11.61
C ILE A 34 4.55 -36.44 -13.01
N ASP A 35 4.85 -37.72 -13.21
CA ASP A 35 4.61 -38.41 -14.48
C ASP A 35 3.12 -38.41 -14.85
N GLN A 36 2.25 -38.71 -13.88
CA GLN A 36 0.80 -38.64 -14.05
C GLN A 36 0.34 -37.22 -14.41
N LEU A 37 0.83 -36.20 -13.70
CA LEU A 37 0.50 -34.79 -13.98
C LEU A 37 0.96 -34.36 -15.38
N ALA A 38 2.17 -34.74 -15.79
CA ALA A 38 2.67 -34.44 -17.13
C ALA A 38 1.80 -35.08 -18.23
N ILE A 39 1.37 -36.34 -18.05
CA ILE A 39 0.43 -37.01 -18.97
C ILE A 39 -0.91 -36.28 -19.01
N MET A 40 -1.42 -35.88 -17.85
CA MET A 40 -2.67 -35.13 -17.73
C MET A 40 -2.58 -33.79 -18.49
N ILE A 41 -1.53 -33.00 -18.25
CA ILE A 41 -1.30 -31.73 -18.96
C ILE A 41 -1.14 -31.94 -20.46
N LYS A 42 -0.35 -32.93 -20.89
CA LYS A 42 -0.14 -33.24 -22.31
C LYS A 42 -1.43 -33.61 -23.05
N LYS A 43 -2.40 -34.22 -22.36
CA LYS A 43 -3.70 -34.61 -22.93
C LYS A 43 -4.76 -33.51 -22.83
N SER A 44 -4.54 -32.50 -22.00
CA SER A 44 -5.48 -31.40 -21.78
C SER A 44 -5.58 -30.52 -23.03
N LYS A 45 -6.81 -30.20 -23.41
CA LYS A 45 -7.15 -29.23 -24.45
C LYS A 45 -7.38 -27.84 -23.83
N HIS A 46 -7.79 -27.78 -22.57
CA HIS A 46 -8.12 -26.54 -21.88
C HIS A 46 -7.59 -26.54 -20.44
N LEU A 47 -6.27 -26.39 -20.30
CA LEU A 47 -5.62 -26.27 -19.00
C LEU A 47 -5.86 -24.87 -18.41
N VAL A 48 -6.37 -24.85 -17.17
CA VAL A 48 -6.44 -23.65 -16.34
C VAL A 48 -5.57 -23.85 -15.10
N VAL A 49 -4.80 -22.83 -14.73
CA VAL A 49 -3.97 -22.86 -13.53
C VAL A 49 -4.53 -21.89 -12.50
N PHE A 50 -4.69 -22.36 -11.26
CA PHE A 50 -5.17 -21.58 -10.12
C PHE A 50 -4.05 -21.44 -9.09
N THR A 51 -3.60 -20.21 -8.79
CA THR A 51 -2.39 -19.97 -7.99
C THR A 51 -2.67 -19.22 -6.70
N GLY A 52 -1.90 -19.55 -5.66
CA GLY A 52 -1.86 -18.81 -4.40
C GLY A 52 -0.43 -18.53 -3.93
N ALA A 53 -0.29 -17.97 -2.73
CA ALA A 53 0.98 -17.39 -2.26
C ALA A 53 2.15 -18.39 -2.20
N GLY A 54 1.87 -19.69 -2.12
CA GLY A 54 2.89 -20.73 -2.10
C GLY A 54 3.83 -20.71 -3.30
N ILE A 55 3.38 -20.28 -4.48
CA ILE A 55 4.25 -20.19 -5.68
C ILE A 55 5.30 -19.07 -5.61
N SER A 56 5.12 -18.11 -4.69
CA SER A 56 5.97 -16.94 -4.50
C SER A 56 6.90 -17.07 -3.27
N THR A 57 6.76 -18.15 -2.49
CA THR A 57 7.61 -18.44 -1.32
C THR A 57 9.09 -18.55 -1.66
N SER A 58 9.43 -19.17 -2.79
CA SER A 58 10.81 -19.26 -3.29
C SER A 58 11.37 -17.92 -3.81
N CYS A 59 10.52 -16.90 -4.00
CA CYS A 59 10.91 -15.55 -4.37
C CYS A 59 11.29 -14.68 -3.15
N GLY A 60 11.22 -15.22 -1.93
CA GLY A 60 11.42 -14.46 -0.70
C GLY A 60 10.17 -13.71 -0.22
N ILE A 61 9.00 -14.01 -0.79
CA ILE A 61 7.70 -13.47 -0.38
C ILE A 61 7.02 -14.48 0.55
N PRO A 62 6.70 -14.15 1.81
CA PRO A 62 6.05 -15.08 2.71
C PRO A 62 4.64 -15.43 2.24
N ASP A 63 4.18 -16.65 2.56
CA ASP A 63 2.77 -17.00 2.39
C ASP A 63 1.91 -16.45 3.53
N PHE A 64 0.62 -16.77 3.49
CA PHE A 64 -0.34 -16.31 4.49
C PHE A 64 -0.56 -17.30 5.63
N ARG A 65 -0.58 -18.62 5.35
CA ARG A 65 -1.09 -19.67 6.28
C ARG A 65 -0.13 -20.82 6.51
N GLY A 66 1.05 -20.78 5.90
CA GLY A 66 2.14 -21.73 6.14
C GLY A 66 2.61 -21.69 7.59
N PRO A 67 3.50 -22.59 8.00
CA PRO A 67 4.09 -22.58 9.35
C PRO A 67 4.72 -21.25 9.76
N LYS A 68 5.19 -20.46 8.78
CA LYS A 68 5.74 -19.10 8.96
C LYS A 68 4.95 -18.05 8.18
N GLY A 69 3.69 -18.34 7.86
CA GLY A 69 2.83 -17.43 7.13
C GLY A 69 2.43 -16.22 7.96
N ILE A 70 2.07 -15.13 7.28
CA ILE A 70 1.69 -13.85 7.89
C ILE A 70 0.61 -14.04 8.98
N TRP A 71 -0.49 -14.72 8.65
CA TRP A 71 -1.61 -14.93 9.57
C TRP A 71 -1.26 -15.91 10.69
N THR A 72 -0.37 -16.88 10.41
CA THR A 72 0.13 -17.81 11.43
C THR A 72 0.91 -17.05 12.50
N LEU A 73 1.87 -16.22 12.09
CA LEU A 73 2.73 -15.48 13.02
C LEU A 73 1.95 -14.41 13.80
N GLN A 74 1.02 -13.71 13.15
CA GLN A 74 0.12 -12.78 13.84
C GLN A 74 -0.74 -13.47 14.89
N ARG A 75 -1.34 -14.63 14.57
CA ARG A 75 -2.15 -15.41 15.53
C ARG A 75 -1.31 -15.93 16.71
N GLU A 76 -0.04 -16.22 16.48
CA GLU A 76 0.91 -16.61 17.52
C GLU A 76 1.47 -15.41 18.34
N GLY A 77 1.06 -14.17 18.03
CA GLY A 77 1.60 -12.97 18.67
C GLY A 77 3.08 -12.73 18.37
N LYS A 78 3.62 -13.38 17.34
CA LYS A 78 5.01 -13.23 16.92
C LYS A 78 5.15 -12.05 15.97
N ALA A 79 6.33 -11.42 16.02
CA ALA A 79 6.68 -10.45 15.00
C ALA A 79 6.54 -11.08 13.61
N LEU A 80 6.05 -10.28 12.66
CA LEU A 80 6.06 -10.67 11.26
C LEU A 80 7.50 -11.05 10.86
N PRO A 81 7.68 -12.02 9.97
CA PRO A 81 9.03 -12.42 9.57
C PRO A 81 9.72 -11.18 9.00
N GLU A 82 11.01 -10.94 9.27
CA GLU A 82 11.72 -9.84 8.60
C GLU A 82 11.56 -10.03 7.08
N ALA A 83 10.74 -9.21 6.44
CA ALA A 83 10.49 -9.32 5.00
C ALA A 83 11.81 -9.10 4.28
N SER A 84 12.42 -10.18 3.78
CA SER A 84 13.75 -10.06 3.17
C SER A 84 13.75 -9.24 1.87
N LEU A 85 12.60 -9.12 1.18
CA LEU A 85 12.54 -8.53 -0.15
C LEU A 85 11.22 -7.77 -0.43
N PRO A 86 11.24 -6.46 -0.72
CA PRO A 86 10.12 -5.71 -1.31
C PRO A 86 9.57 -6.35 -2.59
N PHE A 87 8.26 -6.21 -2.89
CA PHE A 87 7.68 -6.82 -4.09
C PHE A 87 8.34 -6.33 -5.37
N HIS A 88 8.67 -5.04 -5.45
CA HIS A 88 9.30 -4.47 -6.64
C HIS A 88 10.70 -5.04 -6.91
N ARG A 89 11.33 -5.74 -5.95
CA ARG A 89 12.63 -6.42 -6.12
C ARG A 89 12.49 -7.90 -6.40
N ALA A 90 11.33 -8.51 -6.12
CA ALA A 90 11.11 -9.93 -6.35
C ALA A 90 11.18 -10.26 -7.85
N ALA A 91 11.87 -11.36 -8.19
CA ALA A 91 11.83 -11.96 -9.51
C ALA A 91 10.78 -13.09 -9.52
N PRO A 92 10.13 -13.38 -10.66
CA PRO A 92 9.24 -14.53 -10.79
C PRO A 92 9.95 -15.85 -10.43
N SER A 93 9.24 -16.79 -9.81
CA SER A 93 9.80 -18.13 -9.53
C SER A 93 9.93 -18.97 -10.79
N LEU A 94 10.58 -20.14 -10.67
CA LEU A 94 10.63 -21.15 -11.72
C LEU A 94 9.21 -21.51 -12.19
N THR A 95 8.28 -21.67 -11.24
CA THR A 95 6.88 -21.95 -11.55
C THR A 95 6.26 -20.85 -12.41
N HIS A 96 6.45 -19.57 -12.09
CA HIS A 96 5.90 -18.47 -12.90
C HIS A 96 6.42 -18.54 -14.34
N MET A 97 7.74 -18.72 -14.52
CA MET A 97 8.34 -18.77 -15.85
C MET A 97 7.96 -20.03 -16.62
N ALA A 98 7.71 -21.16 -15.94
CA ALA A 98 7.16 -22.36 -16.57
C ALA A 98 5.74 -22.12 -17.09
N LEU A 99 4.90 -21.37 -16.35
CA LEU A 99 3.56 -20.99 -16.82
C LEU A 99 3.63 -20.11 -18.07
N VAL A 100 4.59 -19.19 -18.15
CA VAL A 100 4.84 -18.38 -19.35
C VAL A 100 5.15 -19.27 -20.56
N GLU A 101 6.00 -20.29 -20.38
CA GLU A 101 6.33 -21.21 -21.46
C GLU A 101 5.13 -22.07 -21.90
N LEU A 102 4.35 -22.58 -20.93
CA LEU A 102 3.13 -23.33 -21.22
C LEU A 102 2.08 -22.48 -21.94
N GLU A 103 2.00 -21.18 -21.61
CA GLU A 103 1.11 -20.22 -22.26
C GLU A 103 1.55 -19.96 -23.70
N LYS A 104 2.85 -19.68 -23.93
CA LYS A 104 3.43 -19.48 -25.26
C LYS A 104 3.26 -20.69 -26.18
N ALA A 105 3.40 -21.89 -25.63
CA ALA A 105 3.15 -23.14 -26.34
C ALA A 105 1.65 -23.41 -26.59
N GLY A 106 0.75 -22.56 -26.09
CA GLY A 106 -0.69 -22.70 -26.24
C GLY A 106 -1.30 -23.82 -25.39
N ILE A 107 -0.57 -24.40 -24.45
CA ILE A 107 -1.05 -25.46 -23.54
C ILE A 107 -1.90 -24.82 -22.43
N LEU A 108 -1.37 -23.81 -21.76
CA LEU A 108 -2.05 -23.05 -20.72
C LEU A 108 -3.02 -22.05 -21.33
N LYS A 109 -4.31 -22.18 -21.02
CA LYS A 109 -5.36 -21.31 -21.58
C LYS A 109 -5.67 -20.11 -20.72
N PHE A 110 -5.54 -20.24 -19.40
CA PHE A 110 -5.88 -19.17 -18.47
C PHE A 110 -5.23 -19.37 -17.11
N VAL A 111 -4.83 -18.27 -16.47
CA VAL A 111 -4.31 -18.24 -15.10
C VAL A 111 -5.31 -17.49 -14.23
N ILE A 112 -5.64 -18.07 -13.08
CA ILE A 112 -6.42 -17.44 -12.03
C ILE A 112 -5.49 -17.31 -10.83
N SER A 113 -5.32 -16.11 -10.30
CA SER A 113 -4.44 -15.87 -9.16
C SER A 113 -5.16 -15.21 -7.99
N GLN A 114 -4.78 -15.66 -6.80
CA GLN A 114 -5.11 -15.04 -5.52
C GLN A 114 -4.00 -14.10 -5.03
N ASN A 115 -2.89 -14.02 -5.76
CA ASN A 115 -1.71 -13.26 -5.35
C ASN A 115 -1.86 -11.79 -5.75
N VAL A 116 -1.36 -10.92 -4.88
CA VAL A 116 -1.30 -9.47 -5.12
C VAL A 116 0.12 -9.01 -5.50
N ASP A 117 1.09 -9.94 -5.56
CA ASP A 117 2.52 -9.66 -5.76
C ASP A 117 2.89 -9.17 -7.18
N GLY A 118 1.95 -9.27 -8.14
CA GLY A 118 2.11 -8.86 -9.53
C GLY A 118 3.12 -9.70 -10.34
N LEU A 119 3.61 -10.82 -9.83
CA LEU A 119 4.66 -11.61 -10.49
C LEU A 119 4.19 -12.30 -11.77
N HIS A 120 2.89 -12.62 -11.91
CA HIS A 120 2.34 -13.17 -13.15
C HIS A 120 2.46 -12.18 -14.32
N LEU A 121 1.99 -10.94 -14.16
CA LEU A 121 2.13 -9.90 -15.20
C LEU A 121 3.61 -9.60 -15.47
N ARG A 122 4.43 -9.47 -14.41
CA ARG A 122 5.86 -9.18 -14.56
C ARG A 122 6.64 -10.32 -15.23
N SER A 123 6.18 -11.57 -15.09
CA SER A 123 6.78 -12.72 -15.78
C SER A 123 6.50 -12.73 -17.28
N GLY A 124 5.47 -12.00 -17.73
CA GLY A 124 5.05 -11.93 -19.13
C GLY A 124 3.80 -12.75 -19.46
N ILE A 125 3.03 -13.21 -18.46
CA ILE A 125 1.69 -13.75 -18.72
C ILE A 125 0.82 -12.62 -19.31
N PRO A 126 0.16 -12.83 -20.46
CA PRO A 126 -0.70 -11.81 -21.05
C PRO A 126 -1.87 -11.43 -20.14
N ARG A 127 -2.15 -10.13 -20.01
CA ARG A 127 -3.18 -9.60 -19.10
C ARG A 127 -4.57 -10.19 -19.38
N GLU A 128 -4.89 -10.43 -20.65
CA GLU A 128 -6.14 -11.01 -21.12
C GLU A 128 -6.29 -12.52 -20.81
N LYS A 129 -5.20 -13.18 -20.40
CA LYS A 129 -5.18 -14.60 -19.98
C LYS A 129 -5.01 -14.75 -18.46
N LEU A 130 -5.14 -13.67 -17.71
CA LEU A 130 -4.94 -13.63 -16.26
C LEU A 130 -6.17 -13.03 -15.56
N ALA A 131 -6.65 -13.69 -14.51
CA ALA A 131 -7.58 -13.11 -13.54
C ALA A 131 -6.90 -12.90 -12.18
N GLU A 132 -6.75 -11.65 -11.74
CA GLU A 132 -6.14 -11.29 -10.44
C GLU A 132 -7.24 -11.01 -9.40
N LEU A 133 -7.76 -12.08 -8.80
CA LEU A 133 -8.99 -12.02 -8.00
C LEU A 133 -8.91 -11.08 -6.81
N HIS A 134 -7.74 -10.93 -6.20
CA HIS A 134 -7.55 -10.11 -5.01
C HIS A 134 -6.90 -8.75 -5.31
N GLY A 135 -6.76 -8.41 -6.60
CA GLY A 135 -6.04 -7.24 -7.07
C GLY A 135 -4.53 -7.46 -7.21
N ASN A 136 -3.82 -6.37 -7.46
CA ASN A 136 -2.38 -6.37 -7.71
C ASN A 136 -1.74 -5.10 -7.13
N SER A 137 -0.70 -5.27 -6.32
CA SER A 137 -0.01 -4.17 -5.63
C SER A 137 0.71 -3.18 -6.56
N PHE A 138 0.80 -3.47 -7.86
CA PHE A 138 1.37 -2.60 -8.89
C PHE A 138 0.30 -1.99 -9.81
N MET A 139 -0.97 -2.31 -9.59
CA MET A 139 -2.07 -1.93 -10.47
C MET A 139 -2.95 -0.87 -9.81
N GLU A 140 -3.22 0.19 -10.55
CA GLU A 140 -4.27 1.15 -10.23
C GLU A 140 -5.25 1.27 -11.41
N THR A 141 -6.51 1.57 -11.13
CA THR A 141 -7.57 1.67 -12.13
C THR A 141 -8.32 2.98 -12.03
N CYS A 142 -8.79 3.50 -13.17
CA CYS A 142 -9.66 4.66 -13.18
C CYS A 142 -11.11 4.24 -12.93
N PRO A 143 -11.76 4.71 -11.85
CA PRO A 143 -13.15 4.35 -11.57
C PRO A 143 -14.16 4.94 -12.56
N SER A 144 -13.76 5.94 -13.35
CA SER A 144 -14.64 6.60 -14.33
C SER A 144 -14.61 5.93 -15.71
N CYS A 145 -13.43 5.58 -16.23
CA CYS A 145 -13.29 5.03 -17.59
C CYS A 145 -12.81 3.57 -17.62
N GLY A 146 -12.44 2.99 -16.48
CA GLY A 146 -11.99 1.61 -16.38
C GLY A 146 -10.54 1.35 -16.82
N GLU A 147 -9.81 2.39 -17.24
CA GLU A 147 -8.41 2.28 -17.67
C GLU A 147 -7.54 1.72 -16.55
N GLU A 148 -6.69 0.73 -16.88
CA GLU A 148 -5.75 0.10 -15.97
C GLU A 148 -4.33 0.64 -16.18
N TYR A 149 -3.64 0.91 -15.08
CA TYR A 149 -2.28 1.42 -15.08
C TYR A 149 -1.40 0.48 -14.27
N PHE A 150 -0.62 -0.32 -14.99
CA PHE A 150 0.41 -1.15 -14.40
C PHE A 150 1.70 -0.34 -14.17
N ARG A 151 2.23 -0.40 -12.95
CA ARG A 151 3.40 0.39 -12.51
C ARG A 151 4.61 -0.51 -12.26
N ASP A 152 5.80 0.07 -12.33
CA ASP A 152 7.06 -0.56 -11.92
C ASP A 152 7.37 -0.40 -10.41
N PHE A 153 6.49 0.29 -9.68
CA PHE A 153 6.53 0.48 -8.23
C PHE A 153 5.23 0.01 -7.56
N GLU A 154 5.33 -0.31 -6.26
CA GLU A 154 4.19 -0.66 -5.42
C GLU A 154 3.30 0.57 -5.19
N VAL A 155 2.00 0.42 -5.43
CA VAL A 155 0.98 1.45 -5.18
C VAL A 155 0.85 1.72 -3.67
N GLU A 156 0.73 2.99 -3.32
CA GLU A 156 0.81 3.45 -1.93
C GLU A 156 -0.40 3.04 -1.07
N THR A 157 -1.57 2.83 -1.67
CA THR A 157 -2.82 2.50 -0.99
C THR A 157 -3.24 1.05 -1.17
N ILE A 158 -4.16 0.59 -0.32
CA ILE A 158 -4.87 -0.68 -0.42
C ILE A 158 -6.35 -0.48 -0.05
N GLY A 159 -7.21 -1.41 -0.43
CA GLY A 159 -8.64 -1.38 -0.11
C GLY A 159 -9.43 -0.49 -1.05
N LEU A 160 -9.08 -0.48 -2.35
CA LEU A 160 -9.77 0.28 -3.40
C LEU A 160 -9.83 1.80 -3.13
N LYS A 161 -8.78 2.33 -2.49
CA LYS A 161 -8.65 3.74 -2.08
C LYS A 161 -8.04 4.55 -3.20
N GLU A 162 -8.32 5.85 -3.19
CA GLU A 162 -7.75 6.78 -4.17
C GLU A 162 -6.22 6.90 -3.99
N THR A 163 -5.51 6.82 -5.10
CA THR A 163 -4.08 7.09 -5.16
C THR A 163 -3.82 8.58 -5.37
N SER A 164 -2.55 8.97 -5.26
CA SER A 164 -2.12 10.35 -5.54
C SER A 164 -2.18 10.74 -7.02
N ARG A 165 -2.45 9.79 -7.92
CA ARG A 165 -2.36 9.93 -9.38
C ARG A 165 -3.74 10.11 -10.03
N ARG A 166 -3.73 10.61 -11.26
CA ARG A 166 -4.92 10.88 -12.09
C ARG A 166 -4.85 10.15 -13.41
N CYS A 167 -6.01 9.79 -13.94
CA CYS A 167 -6.17 9.19 -15.24
C CYS A 167 -5.60 10.09 -16.35
N THR A 168 -4.74 9.53 -17.21
CA THR A 168 -4.14 10.24 -18.34
C THR A 168 -4.97 10.14 -19.61
N VAL A 169 -6.07 9.37 -19.61
CA VAL A 169 -7.02 9.35 -20.72
C VAL A 169 -7.58 10.76 -20.92
N ALA A 170 -7.54 11.23 -22.16
CA ALA A 170 -7.98 12.57 -22.53
C ALA A 170 -9.42 12.81 -22.02
N LYS A 171 -9.63 13.95 -21.37
CA LYS A 171 -10.91 14.39 -20.79
C LYS A 171 -11.42 13.58 -19.58
N CYS A 172 -10.67 12.61 -19.06
CA CYS A 172 -11.06 11.89 -17.83
C CYS A 172 -10.50 12.60 -16.58
N GLY A 173 -9.19 12.53 -16.33
CA GLY A 173 -8.54 13.23 -15.21
C GLY A 173 -8.98 12.81 -13.79
N THR A 174 -9.87 11.81 -13.66
CA THR A 174 -10.33 11.27 -12.37
C THR A 174 -9.16 10.67 -11.59
N ARG A 175 -9.21 10.75 -10.25
CA ARG A 175 -8.23 10.09 -9.40
C ARG A 175 -8.27 8.58 -9.61
N LEU A 176 -7.10 7.96 -9.68
CA LEU A 176 -6.97 6.51 -9.81
C LEU A 176 -7.20 5.87 -8.44
N LYS A 177 -7.58 4.59 -8.43
CA LYS A 177 -7.72 3.78 -7.22
C LYS A 177 -6.81 2.56 -7.29
N ASP A 178 -6.29 2.11 -6.15
CA ASP A 178 -5.65 0.80 -6.10
C ASP A 178 -6.67 -0.32 -6.40
N THR A 179 -6.15 -1.52 -6.68
CA THR A 179 -6.99 -2.69 -7.01
C THR A 179 -7.04 -3.72 -5.90
N VAL A 180 -6.29 -3.55 -4.82
CA VAL A 180 -6.11 -4.59 -3.82
C VAL A 180 -7.27 -4.58 -2.84
N LEU A 181 -7.90 -5.73 -2.64
CA LEU A 181 -9.07 -5.86 -1.77
C LEU A 181 -8.66 -5.84 -0.29
N ASP A 182 -9.46 -5.17 0.55
CA ASP A 182 -9.34 -5.20 2.00
C ASP A 182 -10.64 -5.74 2.63
N TRP A 183 -10.61 -6.99 3.07
CA TRP A 183 -11.80 -7.80 3.36
C TRP A 183 -12.69 -7.30 4.51
N GLU A 184 -12.25 -6.36 5.33
CA GLU A 184 -13.06 -5.78 6.42
C GLU A 184 -13.61 -4.38 6.17
N SER A 185 -13.28 -3.74 5.05
CA SER A 185 -13.73 -2.37 4.81
C SER A 185 -15.27 -2.24 4.63
N SER A 186 -15.99 -3.37 4.68
CA SER A 186 -17.44 -3.48 4.44
C SER A 186 -18.27 -4.03 5.62
N VAL A 187 -17.81 -3.97 6.88
CA VAL A 187 -18.62 -4.38 8.04
C VAL A 187 -19.05 -3.20 8.91
N ASP A 188 -19.92 -2.35 8.36
CA ASP A 188 -20.94 -1.71 9.21
C ASP A 188 -22.05 -2.76 9.43
N HIS A 189 -21.95 -3.48 10.55
CA HIS A 189 -22.85 -4.57 10.99
C HIS A 189 -24.28 -4.12 11.37
N ALA A 190 -24.80 -3.03 10.81
CA ALA A 190 -26.10 -2.50 11.15
C ALA A 190 -26.86 -2.05 9.90
N ASP A 191 -27.28 -3.01 9.06
CA ASP A 191 -28.55 -3.02 8.30
C ASP A 191 -28.47 -3.97 7.09
N TRP A 192 -28.60 -5.28 7.32
CA TRP A 192 -28.75 -6.27 6.25
C TRP A 192 -30.15 -6.26 5.62
N ARG A 193 -31.14 -5.60 6.23
CA ARG A 193 -32.55 -5.76 5.84
C ARG A 193 -33.07 -4.69 4.89
N ASN A 194 -32.42 -3.54 4.75
CA ASN A 194 -32.92 -2.44 3.90
C ASN A 194 -31.92 -1.86 2.87
N SER A 195 -30.82 -2.54 2.57
CA SER A 195 -29.92 -2.12 1.50
C SER A 195 -30.06 -2.99 0.25
N GLU A 196 -30.76 -2.46 -0.74
CA GLU A 196 -30.55 -2.87 -2.12
C GLU A 196 -29.12 -2.45 -2.51
N LEU A 197 -28.21 -3.42 -2.53
CA LEU A 197 -26.84 -3.32 -3.08
C LEU A 197 -25.71 -2.73 -2.19
N LEU A 198 -25.56 -3.19 -0.94
CA LEU A 198 -24.29 -3.07 -0.21
C LEU A 198 -23.36 -4.26 -0.57
N VAL A 199 -22.51 -4.04 -1.57
CA VAL A 199 -21.47 -4.98 -2.00
C VAL A 199 -20.38 -5.02 -0.92
N VAL A 200 -20.39 -6.06 -0.08
CA VAL A 200 -19.16 -6.62 0.53
C VAL A 200 -18.10 -6.59 -0.55
N ASP A 201 -16.86 -6.12 -0.32
CA ASP A 201 -15.79 -6.05 -1.34
C ASP A 201 -15.72 -7.35 -2.15
N ALA A 202 -16.54 -7.40 -3.20
CA ALA A 202 -16.85 -8.63 -3.88
C ALA A 202 -15.70 -8.82 -4.85
N LEU A 203 -15.28 -10.07 -5.02
CA LEU A 203 -14.28 -10.37 -6.02
C LEU A 203 -14.70 -9.71 -7.35
N PRO A 204 -13.83 -8.89 -7.96
CA PRO A 204 -14.21 -7.98 -9.02
C PRO A 204 -14.85 -8.76 -10.19
N PRO A 205 -16.06 -8.41 -10.65
CA PRO A 205 -16.73 -9.13 -11.73
C PRO A 205 -15.90 -9.26 -13.01
N LYS A 206 -15.07 -8.25 -13.29
CA LYS A 206 -14.11 -8.24 -14.41
C LYS A 206 -13.11 -9.40 -14.35
N GLU A 207 -12.70 -9.82 -13.16
CA GLU A 207 -11.79 -10.95 -12.96
C GLU A 207 -12.56 -12.26 -12.74
N MET A 208 -13.68 -12.21 -12.01
CA MET A 208 -14.48 -13.39 -11.66
C MET A 208 -15.18 -14.02 -12.86
N ASN A 209 -15.75 -13.22 -13.76
CA ASN A 209 -16.49 -13.72 -14.92
C ASN A 209 -15.59 -14.55 -15.87
N PRO A 210 -14.41 -14.07 -16.32
CA PRO A 210 -13.52 -14.90 -17.13
C PRO A 210 -12.96 -16.08 -16.33
N ALA A 211 -12.62 -15.92 -15.05
CA ALA A 211 -12.15 -17.03 -14.21
C ALA A 211 -13.19 -18.17 -14.13
N GLU A 212 -14.45 -17.84 -13.88
CA GLU A 212 -15.54 -18.81 -13.87
C GLU A 212 -15.77 -19.45 -15.25
N LYS A 213 -15.76 -18.65 -16.32
CA LYS A 213 -15.91 -19.13 -17.69
C LYS A 213 -14.83 -20.16 -18.03
N HIS A 214 -13.56 -19.84 -17.76
CA HIS A 214 -12.45 -20.74 -18.05
C HIS A 214 -12.48 -22.00 -17.18
N CYS A 215 -12.81 -21.89 -15.89
CA CYS A 215 -12.97 -23.07 -15.04
C CYS A 215 -14.09 -24.00 -15.52
N LYS A 216 -15.22 -23.48 -16.03
CA LYS A 216 -16.31 -24.32 -16.57
C LYS A 216 -15.90 -25.06 -17.86
N GLN A 217 -15.01 -24.49 -18.65
CA GLN A 217 -14.51 -25.07 -19.90
C GLN A 217 -13.32 -26.01 -19.70
N ALA A 218 -12.67 -25.93 -18.53
CA ALA A 218 -11.44 -26.65 -18.26
C ALA A 218 -11.66 -28.17 -18.17
N ASP A 219 -10.84 -28.92 -18.90
CA ASP A 219 -10.70 -30.35 -18.67
C ASP A 219 -9.69 -30.65 -17.54
N ILE A 220 -8.81 -29.69 -17.23
CA ILE A 220 -7.94 -29.69 -16.04
C ILE A 220 -7.88 -28.30 -15.42
N VAL A 221 -8.15 -28.23 -14.11
CA VAL A 221 -7.73 -27.11 -13.26
C VAL A 221 -6.60 -27.56 -12.35
N LEU A 222 -5.44 -26.94 -12.49
CA LEU A 222 -4.24 -27.21 -11.69
C LEU A 222 -4.08 -26.12 -10.62
N CYS A 223 -4.33 -26.48 -9.36
CA CYS A 223 -4.14 -25.61 -8.21
C CYS A 223 -2.71 -25.69 -7.68
N LEU A 224 -2.01 -24.56 -7.61
CA LEU A 224 -0.61 -24.47 -7.19
C LEU A 224 -0.46 -23.53 -6.00
N GLY A 225 0.09 -24.05 -4.89
CA GLY A 225 0.51 -23.22 -3.75
C GLY A 225 -0.62 -22.42 -3.09
N THR A 226 -1.84 -22.97 -3.05
CA THR A 226 -2.99 -22.36 -2.38
C THR A 226 -3.59 -23.33 -1.37
N SER A 227 -3.99 -22.81 -0.21
CA SER A 227 -4.71 -23.60 0.80
C SER A 227 -6.18 -23.83 0.46
N LEU A 228 -6.71 -23.16 -0.58
CA LEU A 228 -8.11 -23.23 -1.02
C LEU A 228 -9.14 -23.02 0.10
N GLN A 229 -8.89 -22.04 0.97
CA GLN A 229 -9.79 -21.70 2.09
C GLN A 229 -10.68 -20.47 1.80
N ILE A 230 -10.17 -19.46 1.10
CA ILE A 230 -10.88 -18.18 0.91
C ILE A 230 -12.01 -18.31 -0.11
N THR A 231 -13.23 -18.11 0.35
CA THR A 231 -14.45 -18.07 -0.48
C THR A 231 -14.67 -16.65 -1.02
N PRO A 232 -15.18 -16.47 -2.25
CA PRO A 232 -15.61 -17.51 -3.20
C PRO A 232 -14.50 -18.07 -4.09
N ALA A 233 -13.29 -17.51 -4.07
CA ALA A 233 -12.18 -17.91 -4.95
C ALA A 233 -11.86 -19.41 -4.90
N CYS A 234 -11.81 -20.02 -3.71
CA CYS A 234 -11.46 -21.43 -3.51
C CYS A 234 -12.46 -22.42 -4.14
N ASN A 235 -13.64 -21.97 -4.53
CA ASN A 235 -14.66 -22.79 -5.16
C ASN A 235 -14.58 -22.75 -6.70
N LEU A 236 -13.82 -21.83 -7.28
CA LEU A 236 -13.66 -21.73 -8.74
C LEU A 236 -13.10 -23.01 -9.37
N PRO A 237 -12.04 -23.65 -8.84
CA PRO A 237 -11.52 -24.89 -9.43
C PRO A 237 -12.56 -26.01 -9.52
N LEU A 238 -13.49 -26.06 -8.56
CA LEU A 238 -14.53 -27.09 -8.53
C LEU A 238 -15.58 -26.93 -9.63
N LYS A 239 -15.67 -25.75 -10.27
CA LYS A 239 -16.60 -25.54 -11.39
C LYS A 239 -16.25 -26.42 -12.60
N ALA A 240 -14.99 -26.83 -12.76
CA ALA A 240 -14.56 -27.76 -13.80
C ALA A 240 -15.18 -29.15 -13.67
N LEU A 241 -15.43 -29.61 -12.44
CA LEU A 241 -16.01 -30.94 -12.18
C LEU A 241 -17.41 -31.07 -12.80
N ARG A 242 -18.17 -29.97 -12.89
CA ARG A 242 -19.50 -29.97 -13.51
C ARG A 242 -19.44 -30.22 -15.03
N GLY A 243 -18.34 -29.86 -15.67
CA GLY A 243 -18.08 -30.11 -17.09
C GLY A 243 -17.36 -31.42 -17.37
N GLY A 244 -17.18 -32.28 -16.36
CA GLY A 244 -16.39 -33.52 -16.47
C GLY A 244 -14.87 -33.31 -16.43
N GLY A 245 -14.41 -32.09 -16.16
CA GLY A 245 -13.01 -31.77 -15.96
C GLY A 245 -12.45 -32.33 -14.64
N LYS A 246 -11.14 -32.31 -14.51
CA LYS A 246 -10.41 -32.80 -13.34
C LYS A 246 -9.78 -31.64 -12.57
N VAL A 247 -9.64 -31.81 -11.26
CA VAL A 247 -8.89 -30.88 -10.40
C VAL A 247 -7.63 -31.58 -9.92
N VAL A 248 -6.48 -30.94 -10.07
CA VAL A 248 -5.20 -31.38 -9.50
C VAL A 248 -4.74 -30.35 -8.49
N ILE A 249 -4.23 -30.79 -7.34
CA ILE A 249 -3.76 -29.90 -6.28
C ILE A 249 -2.28 -30.21 -5.99
N VAL A 250 -1.44 -29.18 -6.08
CA VAL A 250 -0.04 -29.22 -5.65
C VAL A 250 0.13 -28.25 -4.50
N ASN A 251 0.24 -28.78 -3.28
CA ASN A 251 0.38 -27.98 -2.07
C ASN A 251 1.05 -28.78 -0.96
N LEU A 252 1.90 -28.13 -0.15
CA LEU A 252 2.53 -28.76 1.01
C LEU A 252 1.51 -29.09 2.10
N GLN A 253 0.57 -28.20 2.35
CA GLN A 253 -0.48 -28.39 3.35
C GLN A 253 -1.70 -29.07 2.73
N LYS A 254 -2.47 -29.81 3.55
CA LYS A 254 -3.80 -30.30 3.15
C LYS A 254 -4.74 -29.14 2.84
N THR A 255 -5.64 -29.34 1.88
CA THR A 255 -6.66 -28.37 1.52
C THR A 255 -8.07 -28.89 1.80
N PRO A 256 -9.07 -28.02 2.01
CA PRO A 256 -10.47 -28.46 2.14
C PRO A 256 -11.02 -29.17 0.90
N LYS A 257 -10.30 -29.13 -0.24
CA LYS A 257 -10.76 -29.64 -1.52
C LYS A 257 -10.06 -30.93 -1.96
N ASP A 258 -9.14 -31.48 -1.15
CA ASP A 258 -8.34 -32.66 -1.49
C ASP A 258 -9.21 -33.86 -1.89
N LYS A 259 -10.31 -34.11 -1.18
CA LYS A 259 -11.25 -35.23 -1.48
C LYS A 259 -11.93 -35.12 -2.85
N LYS A 260 -11.93 -33.94 -3.47
CA LYS A 260 -12.53 -33.69 -4.79
C LYS A 260 -11.49 -33.68 -5.91
N ALA A 261 -10.20 -33.71 -5.58
CA ALA A 261 -9.13 -33.70 -6.56
C ALA A 261 -8.92 -35.09 -7.15
N SER A 262 -8.64 -35.16 -8.45
CA SER A 262 -8.23 -36.40 -9.12
C SER A 262 -6.78 -36.77 -8.80
N LEU A 263 -5.96 -35.79 -8.41
CA LEU A 263 -4.57 -35.98 -8.01
C LEU A 263 -4.20 -34.90 -6.99
N VAL A 264 -3.57 -35.31 -5.88
CA VAL A 264 -3.00 -34.42 -4.87
C VAL A 264 -1.52 -34.73 -4.74
N ILE A 265 -0.67 -33.71 -4.89
CA ILE A 265 0.79 -33.80 -4.82
C ILE A 265 1.26 -32.94 -3.65
N HIS A 266 1.94 -33.58 -2.70
CA HIS A 266 2.53 -32.92 -1.55
C HIS A 266 4.04 -32.71 -1.81
N GLY A 267 4.39 -31.53 -2.33
CA GLY A 267 5.77 -31.18 -2.62
C GLY A 267 5.92 -29.71 -2.99
N PHE A 268 7.17 -29.24 -3.02
CA PHE A 268 7.48 -27.88 -3.47
C PHE A 268 7.03 -27.68 -4.91
N VAL A 269 6.26 -26.62 -5.16
CA VAL A 269 5.66 -26.36 -6.48
C VAL A 269 6.74 -26.25 -7.56
N ASP A 270 7.84 -25.54 -7.29
CA ASP A 270 8.96 -25.41 -8.24
C ASP A 270 9.56 -26.78 -8.62
N LYS A 271 9.68 -27.72 -7.67
CA LYS A 271 10.20 -29.07 -7.94
C LYS A 271 9.23 -29.88 -8.80
N VAL A 272 7.93 -29.81 -8.49
CA VAL A 272 6.88 -30.51 -9.24
C VAL A 272 6.80 -29.99 -10.67
N ILE A 273 6.74 -28.67 -10.83
CA ILE A 273 6.61 -28.04 -12.15
C ILE A 273 7.89 -28.20 -12.98
N ALA A 274 9.08 -28.12 -12.38
CA ALA A 274 10.32 -28.45 -13.08
C ALA A 274 10.29 -29.88 -13.64
N GLY A 275 9.84 -30.86 -12.85
CA GLY A 275 9.70 -32.24 -13.31
C GLY A 275 8.65 -32.40 -14.41
N VAL A 276 7.54 -31.67 -14.35
CA VAL A 276 6.53 -31.65 -15.43
C VAL A 276 7.13 -31.08 -16.72
N MET A 277 7.83 -29.94 -16.65
CA MET A 277 8.44 -29.30 -17.82
C MET A 277 9.47 -30.22 -18.49
N ASP A 278 10.28 -30.92 -17.69
CA ASP A 278 11.22 -31.95 -18.18
C ASP A 278 10.49 -33.06 -18.93
N LYS A 279 9.40 -33.61 -18.37
CA LYS A 279 8.58 -34.66 -19.00
C LYS A 279 7.85 -34.21 -20.26
N LEU A 280 7.58 -32.91 -20.38
CA LEU A 280 7.03 -32.30 -21.59
C LEU A 280 8.13 -31.93 -22.61
N ASN A 281 9.41 -32.11 -22.28
CA ASN A 281 10.57 -31.66 -23.05
C ASN A 281 10.55 -30.14 -23.35
N MET A 282 10.11 -29.34 -22.38
CA MET A 282 9.98 -27.89 -22.51
C MET A 282 11.03 -27.17 -21.65
N GLN A 283 11.68 -26.17 -22.24
CA GLN A 283 12.68 -25.37 -21.53
C GLN A 283 12.01 -24.19 -20.82
N ILE A 284 12.33 -23.98 -19.56
CA ILE A 284 11.83 -22.83 -18.81
C ILE A 284 12.63 -21.59 -19.25
N PRO A 285 11.98 -20.56 -19.81
CA PRO A 285 12.67 -19.38 -20.31
C PRO A 285 13.30 -18.58 -19.15
N PRO A 286 14.43 -17.90 -19.40
CA PRO A 286 14.98 -16.97 -18.43
C PRO A 286 14.04 -15.78 -18.22
N PHE A 287 14.09 -15.19 -17.04
CA PHE A 287 13.43 -13.92 -16.75
C PHE A 287 14.42 -12.77 -16.99
N VAL A 288 14.02 -11.81 -17.83
CA VAL A 288 14.78 -10.58 -18.06
C VAL A 288 13.92 -9.41 -17.62
N ARG A 289 14.38 -8.71 -16.59
CA ARG A 289 13.74 -7.50 -16.10
C ARG A 289 14.22 -6.30 -16.91
N ILE A 290 13.28 -5.55 -17.47
CA ILE A 290 13.53 -4.27 -18.13
C ILE A 290 12.80 -3.20 -17.33
N ASP A 291 13.53 -2.22 -16.80
CA ASP A 291 12.96 -1.04 -16.14
C ASP A 291 13.10 0.19 -17.06
N LEU A 292 12.20 1.15 -16.88
CA LEU A 292 12.12 2.37 -17.69
C LEU A 292 12.43 3.60 -16.86
N PHE A 293 13.12 4.57 -17.45
CA PHE A 293 13.28 5.89 -16.86
C PHE A 293 13.40 6.95 -17.95
N GLN A 294 13.28 8.21 -17.55
CA GLN A 294 13.36 9.36 -18.43
C GLN A 294 14.50 10.27 -18.02
N ILE A 295 15.28 10.71 -18.99
CA ILE A 295 16.16 11.87 -18.89
C ILE A 295 15.36 13.07 -19.39
N VAL A 296 15.10 14.03 -18.50
CA VAL A 296 14.37 15.26 -18.81
C VAL A 296 15.32 16.44 -18.69
N LEU A 297 15.56 17.13 -19.79
CA LEU A 297 16.35 18.35 -19.83
C LEU A 297 15.43 19.54 -20.13
N VAL A 298 15.14 20.35 -19.11
CA VAL A 298 14.35 21.58 -19.26
C VAL A 298 15.29 22.77 -19.43
N GLN A 299 15.05 23.63 -20.41
CA GLN A 299 15.89 24.79 -20.69
C GLN A 299 15.10 26.10 -20.74
N ALA A 300 15.70 27.15 -20.18
CA ALA A 300 15.19 28.51 -20.22
C ALA A 300 16.33 29.48 -20.57
N LEU A 301 16.17 30.20 -21.67
CA LEU A 301 17.14 31.20 -22.12
C LEU A 301 17.10 32.42 -21.20
N SER A 302 18.26 32.99 -20.85
CA SER A 302 18.32 34.24 -20.09
C SER A 302 17.81 35.42 -20.91
N ASN A 303 17.37 36.49 -20.23
CA ASN A 303 16.84 37.69 -20.90
C ASN A 303 17.83 38.30 -21.91
N ASP A 304 19.12 38.25 -21.60
CA ASP A 304 20.20 38.73 -22.46
C ASP A 304 20.65 37.72 -23.53
N LYS A 305 20.01 36.54 -23.60
CA LYS A 305 20.28 35.44 -24.54
C LYS A 305 21.71 34.89 -24.51
N ARG A 306 22.53 35.30 -23.52
CA ARG A 306 23.92 34.83 -23.37
C ARG A 306 24.01 33.48 -22.68
N TYR A 307 23.04 33.16 -21.83
CA TYR A 307 23.05 31.96 -21.00
C TYR A 307 21.77 31.15 -21.14
N VAL A 308 21.88 29.86 -20.84
CA VAL A 308 20.76 28.95 -20.64
C VAL A 308 20.80 28.49 -19.19
N ASN A 309 19.68 28.67 -18.50
CA ASN A 309 19.41 27.96 -17.26
C ASN A 309 18.78 26.62 -17.63
N TRP A 310 19.41 25.53 -17.23
CA TRP A 310 18.89 24.19 -17.51
C TRP A 310 18.72 23.37 -16.25
N THR A 311 17.75 22.48 -16.30
CA THR A 311 17.44 21.51 -15.25
C THR A 311 17.47 20.12 -15.86
N LEU A 312 18.42 19.30 -15.42
CA LEU A 312 18.41 17.86 -15.61
C LEU A 312 17.51 17.25 -14.54
N GLN A 313 16.64 16.34 -14.94
CA GLN A 313 15.88 15.49 -14.04
C GLN A 313 15.85 14.05 -14.55
N ILE A 314 16.14 13.10 -13.65
CA ILE A 314 15.94 11.68 -13.89
C ILE A 314 14.57 11.32 -13.29
N ALA A 315 13.63 10.90 -14.13
CA ALA A 315 12.22 10.74 -13.77
C ALA A 315 11.66 9.37 -14.18
N SER A 316 10.59 8.93 -13.52
CA SER A 316 9.88 7.70 -13.89
C SER A 316 9.13 7.88 -15.21
N ALA A 317 9.11 6.84 -16.04
CA ALA A 317 8.27 6.77 -17.23
C ALA A 317 6.76 6.83 -16.91
N HIS A 318 6.38 6.58 -15.66
CA HIS A 318 5.00 6.67 -15.17
C HIS A 318 4.60 8.08 -14.69
N GLY A 319 5.48 9.07 -14.85
CA GLY A 319 5.20 10.48 -14.59
C GLY A 319 6.13 11.12 -13.55
N GLN A 320 6.11 12.45 -13.47
CA GLN A 320 7.08 13.21 -12.65
C GLN A 320 6.96 13.01 -11.13
N ARG A 321 5.82 12.50 -10.65
CA ARG A 321 5.59 12.20 -9.22
C ARG A 321 5.72 10.71 -8.90
N ALA A 322 5.94 9.88 -9.92
CA ALA A 322 6.12 8.45 -9.73
C ALA A 322 7.55 8.15 -9.24
N ALA A 323 7.65 7.12 -8.39
CA ALA A 323 8.93 6.68 -7.86
C ALA A 323 9.78 5.98 -8.94
N LEU A 324 11.10 6.05 -8.77
CA LEU A 324 12.07 5.24 -9.52
C LEU A 324 12.75 4.26 -8.56
N PRO A 325 12.12 3.12 -8.22
CA PRO A 325 12.60 2.27 -7.12
C PRO A 325 13.93 1.56 -7.40
N PHE A 326 14.29 1.38 -8.68
CA PHE A 326 15.49 0.65 -9.10
C PHE A 326 16.75 1.53 -9.17
N ILE A 327 16.64 2.86 -9.02
CA ILE A 327 17.78 3.79 -9.02
C ILE A 327 17.97 4.32 -7.59
N GLU A 328 19.15 4.07 -7.03
CA GLU A 328 19.53 4.54 -5.70
C GLU A 328 20.11 5.95 -5.75
N SER A 329 21.05 6.19 -6.67
CA SER A 329 21.66 7.51 -6.86
C SER A 329 22.13 7.72 -8.29
N VAL A 330 22.38 8.98 -8.66
CA VAL A 330 22.91 9.35 -9.97
C VAL A 330 24.12 10.24 -9.78
N GLU A 331 25.29 9.78 -10.23
CA GLU A 331 26.48 10.62 -10.33
C GLU A 331 26.49 11.30 -11.70
N VAL A 332 26.73 12.61 -11.70
CA VAL A 332 26.78 13.45 -12.89
C VAL A 332 28.18 14.01 -13.01
N SER A 333 28.85 13.70 -14.12
CA SER A 333 30.18 14.22 -14.45
C SER A 333 30.18 14.84 -15.86
N PHE A 334 31.25 15.58 -16.18
CA PHE A 334 31.37 16.33 -17.44
C PHE A 334 32.77 16.09 -18.00
N LEU A 335 32.88 15.51 -19.21
CA LEU A 335 34.16 15.08 -19.77
C LEU A 335 35.03 16.27 -20.22
N ASP A 336 34.41 17.30 -20.80
CA ASP A 336 35.14 18.40 -21.46
C ASP A 336 35.10 19.73 -20.69
N ARG A 337 34.80 19.69 -19.39
CA ARG A 337 34.48 20.90 -18.59
C ARG A 337 35.05 20.85 -17.18
N GLU A 338 36.28 21.35 -17.02
CA GLU A 338 36.88 21.56 -15.69
C GLU A 338 36.12 22.60 -14.84
N ASP A 339 35.37 23.51 -15.48
CA ASP A 339 34.55 24.50 -14.80
C ASP A 339 33.27 23.91 -14.17
N TYR A 340 32.89 22.68 -14.53
CA TYR A 340 31.76 22.00 -13.90
C TYR A 340 32.19 21.02 -12.82
N LYS A 341 31.72 21.29 -11.60
CA LYS A 341 31.79 20.32 -10.51
C LYS A 341 30.80 19.20 -10.76
N ALA A 342 31.29 17.96 -10.66
CA ALA A 342 30.49 16.77 -10.58
C ALA A 342 29.45 16.88 -9.44
N ALA A 343 28.35 16.16 -9.58
CA ALA A 343 27.27 16.14 -8.59
C ALA A 343 26.82 14.71 -8.33
N ILE A 344 26.42 14.44 -7.09
CA ILE A 344 25.79 13.17 -6.70
C ILE A 344 24.36 13.50 -6.30
N LEU A 345 23.40 12.85 -6.96
CA LEU A 345 21.98 12.97 -6.71
C LEU A 345 21.52 11.72 -5.96
N ASP A 346 21.46 11.80 -4.63
CA ASP A 346 21.18 10.68 -3.73
C ASP A 346 19.72 10.66 -3.21
N LYS A 347 18.92 11.66 -3.59
CA LYS A 347 17.52 11.79 -3.19
C LYS A 347 16.62 12.11 -4.37
N GLN A 348 15.49 11.40 -4.43
CA GLN A 348 14.44 11.68 -5.39
C GLN A 348 13.65 12.95 -4.99
N PRO A 349 13.24 13.81 -5.94
CA PRO A 349 13.52 13.71 -7.37
C PRO A 349 14.99 14.03 -7.69
N PHE A 350 15.63 13.15 -8.48
CA PHE A 350 17.02 13.34 -8.90
C PHE A 350 17.09 14.53 -9.87
N ARG A 351 17.52 15.70 -9.36
CA ARG A 351 17.49 16.94 -10.11
C ARG A 351 18.77 17.74 -9.96
N LEU A 352 19.32 18.18 -11.09
CA LEU A 352 20.47 19.06 -11.16
C LEU A 352 20.10 20.35 -11.91
N LYS A 353 20.37 21.50 -11.30
CA LYS A 353 20.20 22.81 -11.95
C LYS A 353 21.56 23.47 -12.19
N ARG A 354 21.75 24.02 -13.37
CA ARG A 354 22.98 24.71 -13.78
C ARG A 354 22.68 25.82 -14.78
N ARG A 355 23.69 26.65 -15.00
CA ARG A 355 23.69 27.73 -16.00
C ARG A 355 24.90 27.56 -16.91
N THR A 356 24.70 27.73 -18.21
CA THR A 356 25.75 27.57 -19.23
C THR A 356 25.64 28.66 -20.27
N ALA A 357 26.74 29.04 -20.91
CA ALA A 357 26.69 29.92 -22.07
C ALA A 357 25.93 29.22 -23.21
N TYR A 358 25.00 29.93 -23.87
CA TYR A 358 24.10 29.34 -24.87
C TYR A 358 24.84 28.69 -26.05
N ASN A 359 26.03 29.18 -26.37
CA ASN A 359 26.82 28.74 -27.51
C ASN A 359 27.76 27.56 -27.22
N LYS A 360 27.78 27.02 -26.00
CA LYS A 360 28.77 26.03 -25.57
C LYS A 360 28.10 24.67 -25.35
N ALA A 361 28.23 23.77 -26.33
CA ALA A 361 27.88 22.36 -26.19
C ALA A 361 28.82 21.67 -25.21
N PHE A 362 28.38 20.56 -24.62
CA PHE A 362 29.19 19.74 -23.71
C PHE A 362 28.67 18.31 -23.63
N GLU A 363 29.54 17.39 -23.22
CA GLU A 363 29.17 16.01 -22.88
C GLU A 363 29.02 15.84 -21.38
N MET A 364 27.91 15.21 -20.99
CA MET A 364 27.58 14.87 -19.60
C MET A 364 27.48 13.37 -19.48
N VAL A 365 28.14 12.79 -18.49
CA VAL A 365 28.05 11.36 -18.18
C VAL A 365 27.17 11.18 -16.96
N LEU A 366 26.16 10.32 -17.10
CA LEU A 366 25.27 9.94 -16.02
C LEU A 366 25.57 8.51 -15.60
N LYS A 367 26.15 8.34 -14.42
CA LYS A 367 26.31 7.03 -13.79
C LYS A 367 25.12 6.78 -12.87
N LEU A 368 24.21 5.95 -13.32
CA LEU A 368 23.05 5.49 -12.57
C LEU A 368 23.50 4.36 -11.65
N ASN A 369 23.52 4.58 -10.33
CA ASN A 369 23.75 3.53 -9.34
C ASN A 369 22.41 2.87 -9.02
N PHE A 370 22.34 1.56 -9.18
CA PHE A 370 21.11 0.80 -9.02
C PHE A 370 20.91 0.36 -7.58
N SER A 371 19.65 0.34 -7.16
CA SER A 371 19.24 -0.18 -5.86
C SER A 371 19.56 -1.67 -5.70
N ASP A 372 19.74 -2.09 -4.46
CA ASP A 372 19.81 -3.51 -4.08
C ASP A 372 18.74 -4.36 -4.79
N GLY A 373 19.16 -5.54 -5.25
CA GLY A 373 18.31 -6.48 -5.99
C GLY A 373 18.46 -6.40 -7.50
N CYS A 374 19.11 -5.37 -8.06
CA CYS A 374 19.53 -5.36 -9.47
C CYS A 374 20.73 -6.30 -9.69
N GLY A 375 20.83 -6.89 -10.88
CA GLY A 375 21.92 -7.80 -11.26
C GLY A 375 23.23 -7.10 -11.63
N CYS A 376 23.23 -5.76 -11.73
CA CYS A 376 24.40 -4.91 -11.90
C CYS A 376 24.35 -3.76 -10.89
N SER A 377 25.53 -3.23 -10.50
CA SER A 377 25.64 -2.12 -9.54
C SER A 377 25.31 -0.77 -10.15
N SER A 378 25.65 -0.56 -11.43
CA SER A 378 25.49 0.73 -12.09
C SER A 378 25.49 0.63 -13.62
N LEU A 379 25.09 1.72 -14.26
CA LEU A 379 25.19 1.93 -15.71
C LEU A 379 25.62 3.38 -15.99
N GLU A 380 26.53 3.56 -16.95
CA GLU A 380 26.91 4.88 -17.46
C GLU A 380 26.21 5.18 -18.78
N ILE A 381 25.73 6.41 -18.92
CA ILE A 381 25.06 6.92 -20.12
C ILE A 381 25.65 8.27 -20.47
N ASP A 382 26.16 8.37 -21.69
CA ASP A 382 26.64 9.63 -22.26
C ASP A 382 25.45 10.43 -22.80
N VAL A 383 25.35 11.68 -22.38
CA VAL A 383 24.28 12.62 -22.72
C VAL A 383 24.92 13.85 -23.37
N PRO A 384 24.98 13.92 -24.71
CA PRO A 384 25.41 15.12 -25.39
C PRO A 384 24.37 16.23 -25.20
N VAL A 385 24.83 17.43 -24.82
CA VAL A 385 23.96 18.59 -24.61
C VAL A 385 24.36 19.71 -25.57
N ASP A 386 23.45 20.03 -26.49
CA ASP A 386 23.53 21.20 -27.36
C ASP A 386 22.20 21.96 -27.36
N PHE A 387 22.23 23.20 -26.88
CA PHE A 387 21.04 24.05 -26.77
C PHE A 387 20.62 24.71 -28.11
N LYS A 388 21.46 24.64 -29.15
CA LYS A 388 21.17 25.19 -30.48
C LYS A 388 20.45 24.19 -31.36
N VAL A 389 20.83 22.93 -31.28
CA VAL A 389 20.26 21.86 -32.11
C VAL A 389 18.91 21.46 -31.54
N SER A 390 17.91 21.31 -32.39
CA SER A 390 16.65 20.69 -31.97
C SER A 390 16.88 19.19 -31.89
N THR A 391 16.48 18.59 -30.77
CA THR A 391 16.37 17.13 -30.70
C THR A 391 15.17 16.71 -31.54
N ASP A 392 15.41 15.83 -32.51
CA ASP A 392 14.32 15.28 -33.30
C ASP A 392 13.44 14.38 -32.43
N CYS A 393 12.12 14.52 -32.59
CA CYS A 393 11.15 13.66 -31.93
C CYS A 393 11.01 12.34 -32.69
N PHE A 394 11.15 11.22 -31.98
CA PHE A 394 10.96 9.89 -32.54
C PHE A 394 10.30 8.97 -31.52
N ASP A 395 9.42 8.11 -32.01
CA ASP A 395 8.94 6.95 -31.28
C ASP A 395 9.55 5.71 -31.95
N PHE A 396 10.25 4.90 -31.17
CA PHE A 396 10.81 3.65 -31.66
C PHE A 396 9.78 2.54 -31.44
N ASP A 397 9.85 1.49 -32.23
CA ASP A 397 9.09 0.27 -31.95
C ASP A 397 9.56 -0.31 -30.60
N LYS A 398 8.75 -0.10 -29.56
CA LYS A 398 9.05 -0.48 -28.18
C LYS A 398 9.21 -1.99 -28.05
N ASP A 399 8.38 -2.76 -28.77
CA ASP A 399 8.42 -4.21 -28.73
C ASP A 399 9.71 -4.73 -29.38
N TYR A 400 10.12 -4.14 -30.50
CA TYR A 400 11.42 -4.44 -31.13
C TYR A 400 12.59 -4.14 -30.19
N ILE A 401 12.62 -2.96 -29.55
CA ILE A 401 13.70 -2.59 -28.62
C ILE A 401 13.73 -3.53 -27.41
N PHE A 402 12.58 -3.84 -26.80
CA PHE A 402 12.50 -4.77 -25.69
C PHE A 402 12.96 -6.17 -26.08
N GLN A 403 12.56 -6.67 -27.24
CA GLN A 403 12.99 -7.98 -27.72
C GLN A 403 14.51 -8.02 -27.96
N LYS A 404 15.06 -6.99 -28.62
CA LYS A 404 16.51 -6.85 -28.84
C LYS A 404 17.30 -6.82 -27.51
N LEU A 405 16.79 -6.10 -26.51
CA LEU A 405 17.41 -6.06 -25.18
C LEU A 405 17.36 -7.41 -24.49
N ARG A 406 16.21 -8.11 -24.53
CA ARG A 406 16.06 -9.46 -23.97
C ARG A 406 17.02 -10.45 -24.62
N ASP A 407 17.06 -10.51 -25.95
CA ASP A 407 17.91 -11.46 -26.68
C ASP A 407 19.39 -11.23 -26.36
N LYS A 408 19.83 -9.97 -26.34
CA LYS A 408 21.21 -9.62 -25.98
C LYS A 408 21.53 -9.97 -24.53
N ALA A 409 20.63 -9.66 -23.60
CA ALA A 409 20.82 -9.96 -22.18
C ALA A 409 20.89 -11.47 -21.89
N VAL A 410 20.06 -12.26 -22.57
CA VAL A 410 20.09 -13.73 -22.47
C VAL A 410 21.37 -14.29 -23.05
N LEU A 411 21.75 -13.85 -24.27
CA LEU A 411 22.96 -14.30 -24.94
C LEU A 411 24.22 -14.02 -24.11
N GLU A 412 24.33 -12.80 -23.57
CA GLU A 412 25.50 -12.37 -22.79
C GLU A 412 25.42 -12.77 -21.31
N SER A 413 24.25 -13.23 -20.84
CA SER A 413 23.97 -13.56 -19.43
C SER A 413 24.39 -12.46 -18.45
N ARG A 414 24.20 -11.19 -18.82
CA ARG A 414 24.59 -10.02 -18.02
C ARG A 414 23.54 -8.91 -18.12
N CYS A 415 23.51 -8.03 -17.13
CA CYS A 415 22.67 -6.83 -17.10
C CYS A 415 23.38 -5.60 -17.69
N GLY A 416 22.70 -4.46 -17.72
CA GLY A 416 23.24 -3.16 -18.12
C GLY A 416 23.04 -2.80 -19.59
N GLN A 417 22.50 -3.71 -20.41
CA GLN A 417 22.06 -3.36 -21.76
C GLN A 417 20.95 -2.31 -21.66
N ASN A 418 21.06 -1.27 -22.47
CA ASN A 418 20.06 -0.20 -22.51
C ASN A 418 19.75 0.22 -23.95
N GLY A 419 18.63 0.88 -24.13
CA GLY A 419 18.20 1.44 -25.42
C GLY A 419 17.21 2.58 -25.22
N VAL A 420 17.24 3.53 -26.16
CA VAL A 420 16.24 4.61 -26.22
C VAL A 420 14.97 4.06 -26.86
N ILE A 421 13.82 4.28 -26.21
CA ILE A 421 12.52 3.88 -26.74
C ILE A 421 11.70 5.06 -27.26
N GLU A 422 11.97 6.28 -26.78
CA GLU A 422 11.20 7.47 -27.17
C GLU A 422 12.03 8.74 -26.95
N ARG A 423 11.91 9.71 -27.87
CA ARG A 423 12.41 11.09 -27.72
C ARG A 423 11.29 12.09 -28.03
N LYS A 424 11.05 13.01 -27.11
CA LYS A 424 10.03 14.05 -27.23
C LYS A 424 10.59 15.42 -26.87
N THR A 425 10.27 16.42 -27.68
CA THR A 425 10.54 17.83 -27.40
C THR A 425 9.22 18.54 -27.12
N ILE A 426 9.09 19.07 -25.91
CA ILE A 426 7.96 19.90 -25.47
C ILE A 426 8.42 21.35 -25.63
N LEU A 427 7.63 22.21 -26.28
CA LEU A 427 8.06 23.59 -26.59
C LEU A 427 7.84 24.58 -25.44
N THR A 428 6.94 24.28 -24.51
CA THR A 428 6.50 25.23 -23.47
C THR A 428 6.32 24.55 -22.11
N PRO A 429 7.27 24.69 -21.17
CA PRO A 429 8.65 25.19 -21.37
C PRO A 429 9.46 24.25 -22.28
N ARG A 430 10.48 24.77 -22.98
CA ARG A 430 11.32 23.94 -23.86
C ARG A 430 11.99 22.82 -23.06
N SER A 431 11.59 21.58 -23.32
CA SER A 431 12.02 20.41 -22.57
C SER A 431 12.27 19.24 -23.52
N ASP A 432 13.43 18.62 -23.43
CA ASP A 432 13.77 17.41 -24.16
C ASP A 432 13.67 16.22 -23.21
N VAL A 433 12.83 15.25 -23.58
CA VAL A 433 12.53 14.05 -22.80
C VAL A 433 12.99 12.84 -23.60
N THR A 434 13.96 12.10 -23.07
CA THR A 434 14.39 10.82 -23.64
C THR A 434 14.03 9.69 -22.70
N THR A 435 13.20 8.75 -23.15
CA THR A 435 12.84 7.55 -22.39
C THR A 435 13.78 6.41 -22.75
N TYR A 436 14.40 5.82 -21.74
CA TYR A 436 15.32 4.69 -21.84
C TYR A 436 14.70 3.43 -21.23
N ALA A 437 15.06 2.30 -21.82
CA ALA A 437 14.85 0.97 -21.28
C ALA A 437 16.19 0.38 -20.84
N ILE A 438 16.27 -0.20 -19.66
CA ILE A 438 17.49 -0.84 -19.11
C ILE A 438 17.17 -2.25 -18.65
N VAL A 439 18.03 -3.20 -19.02
CA VAL A 439 18.04 -4.54 -18.43
C VAL A 439 18.71 -4.49 -17.06
N THR A 440 17.93 -4.69 -16.01
CA THR A 440 18.39 -4.61 -14.61
C THR A 440 18.62 -5.99 -14.00
N ASN A 441 17.92 -7.03 -14.45
CA ASN A 441 18.10 -8.40 -13.98
C ASN A 441 17.99 -9.43 -15.11
N VAL A 442 18.79 -10.50 -14.99
CA VAL A 442 18.68 -11.72 -15.79
C VAL A 442 18.70 -12.91 -14.82
N VAL A 443 17.62 -13.70 -14.81
CA VAL A 443 17.48 -14.90 -13.96
C VAL A 443 17.33 -16.12 -14.85
N GLN A 444 18.20 -17.12 -14.66
CA GLN A 444 18.15 -18.39 -15.38
C GLN A 444 17.64 -19.52 -14.47
N TYR A 445 16.79 -20.39 -15.02
CA TYR A 445 16.17 -21.50 -14.27
C TYR A 445 16.70 -22.88 -14.69
N SER A 446 17.50 -22.96 -15.76
CA SER A 446 17.97 -24.22 -16.38
C SER A 446 18.89 -25.06 -15.48
N LYS A 447 19.74 -24.44 -14.65
CA LYS A 447 20.59 -25.15 -13.67
C LYS A 447 19.78 -25.79 -12.55
N THR A 448 18.63 -25.21 -12.21
CA THR A 448 17.75 -25.64 -11.12
C THR A 448 16.97 -26.90 -11.50
N CYS A 449 16.61 -27.09 -12.78
CA CYS A 449 15.94 -28.29 -13.26
C CYS A 449 16.79 -29.56 -13.07
N LYS A 450 18.06 -29.55 -13.51
CA LYS A 450 18.98 -30.69 -13.32
C LYS A 450 19.24 -31.00 -11.84
N ALA A 451 19.52 -29.98 -11.04
CA ALA A 451 19.74 -30.15 -9.61
C ALA A 451 18.50 -30.67 -8.87
N ALA A 452 17.30 -30.20 -9.22
CA ALA A 452 16.04 -30.65 -8.61
C ALA A 452 15.66 -32.09 -8.99
N LEU A 453 16.02 -32.52 -10.22
CA LEU A 453 15.90 -33.90 -10.70
C LEU A 453 16.92 -34.84 -10.04
N ASP A 454 18.16 -34.39 -9.85
CA ASP A 454 19.21 -35.18 -9.18
C ASP A 454 18.93 -35.30 -7.66
N SER A 455 18.30 -34.28 -7.06
CA SER A 455 17.89 -34.26 -5.66
C SER A 455 16.47 -34.80 -5.44
N LEU A 456 16.03 -35.83 -6.17
CA LEU A 456 14.69 -36.39 -5.98
C LEU A 456 14.44 -36.90 -4.54
N SER A 457 15.49 -37.07 -3.73
CA SER A 457 15.43 -37.13 -2.26
C SER A 457 14.75 -35.88 -1.66
N ASN A 458 13.55 -36.04 -1.10
CA ASN A 458 13.06 -35.07 -0.11
C ASN A 458 13.89 -35.33 1.16
N GLY A 459 14.93 -34.53 1.37
CA GLY A 459 15.98 -34.83 2.34
C GLY A 459 15.45 -35.06 3.76
N ASP A 460 15.78 -36.22 4.32
CA ASP A 460 15.79 -36.46 5.76
C ASP A 460 16.71 -35.43 6.44
N LEU A 461 16.14 -34.61 7.32
CA LEU A 461 16.88 -33.73 8.22
C LEU A 461 17.59 -34.56 9.30
N LYS A 462 18.70 -35.23 8.94
CA LYS A 462 19.70 -35.67 9.92
C LYS A 462 20.72 -34.55 10.14
N LYS A 463 20.72 -34.01 11.36
CA LYS A 463 21.72 -33.09 11.92
C LYS A 463 23.13 -33.48 11.47
N ARG A 464 23.72 -32.73 10.53
CA ARG A 464 25.15 -32.84 10.22
C ARG A 464 25.93 -32.02 11.24
N LYS A 465 26.61 -32.71 12.17
CA LYS A 465 27.73 -32.15 12.93
C LYS A 465 28.81 -31.73 11.93
N ALA A 466 29.27 -30.49 12.02
CA ALA A 466 30.38 -29.97 11.25
C ALA A 466 31.70 -30.61 11.73
N SER A 467 32.45 -31.23 10.82
CA SER A 467 33.89 -31.42 11.00
C SER A 467 34.64 -30.41 10.13
N VAL A 468 35.36 -29.54 10.81
CA VAL A 468 36.21 -28.49 10.24
C VAL A 468 37.46 -29.11 9.64
N THR A 469 37.72 -28.88 8.34
CA THR A 469 39.07 -28.65 7.82
C THR A 469 38.98 -27.65 6.66
N GLY A 470 39.78 -26.60 6.74
CA GLY A 470 39.52 -25.34 6.05
C GLY A 470 40.16 -25.18 4.67
N ARG A 471 39.62 -24.21 3.92
CA ARG A 471 40.40 -23.25 3.13
C ARG A 471 39.53 -22.02 2.85
N LYS A 472 40.07 -20.86 3.24
CA LYS A 472 39.43 -19.54 3.31
C LYS A 472 39.12 -18.97 1.92
N LYS A 473 37.89 -18.50 1.71
CA LYS A 473 37.62 -17.28 0.91
C LYS A 473 36.58 -16.45 1.69
N LYS A 474 36.97 -15.20 1.98
CA LYS A 474 36.27 -14.25 2.84
C LYS A 474 34.95 -13.80 2.19
N LEU A 475 33.85 -13.95 2.92
CA LEU A 475 32.64 -13.15 2.78
C LEU A 475 32.40 -12.51 4.15
N CYS A 476 32.41 -11.17 4.20
CA CYS A 476 32.23 -10.38 5.42
C CYS A 476 30.78 -10.45 5.89
N VAL A 477 30.57 -10.98 7.10
CA VAL A 477 29.37 -10.73 7.92
C VAL A 477 29.86 -10.13 9.22
N PHE A 478 29.37 -8.92 9.54
CA PHE A 478 29.64 -8.21 10.78
C PHE A 478 28.92 -8.87 11.96
N LYS A 479 29.63 -8.95 13.09
CA LYS A 479 29.15 -9.40 14.40
C LYS A 479 29.47 -8.30 15.42
N ALA A 480 28.50 -7.91 16.23
CA ALA A 480 28.63 -7.29 17.56
C ALA A 480 27.21 -7.14 18.14
N MET A 481 26.87 -7.29 19.41
CA MET A 481 27.54 -7.71 20.64
C MET A 481 26.40 -7.92 21.66
N GLU A 482 26.44 -9.00 22.46
CA GLU A 482 25.60 -9.21 23.65
C GLU A 482 26.33 -8.72 24.90
N HIS A 483 25.61 -8.07 25.83
CA HIS A 483 25.81 -7.99 27.29
C HIS A 483 24.43 -7.57 27.85
N GLY A 484 23.85 -8.06 28.94
CA GLY A 484 24.17 -9.07 29.95
C GLY A 484 23.01 -9.08 30.98
N ASP A 485 22.77 -10.24 31.61
CA ASP A 485 22.17 -10.54 32.92
C ASP A 485 20.96 -9.71 33.44
N SER A 486 19.85 -10.29 33.89
CA SER A 486 19.79 -11.14 35.10
C SER A 486 18.37 -11.67 35.40
N PHE A 487 18.37 -12.88 35.94
CA PHE A 487 17.40 -13.57 36.82
C PHE A 487 16.20 -12.80 37.42
N PHE A 488 15.01 -13.41 37.37
CA PHE A 488 14.20 -13.79 38.55
C PHE A 488 13.21 -14.92 38.22
N HIS A 489 13.28 -16.00 38.98
CA HIS A 489 12.28 -17.08 39.09
C HIS A 489 11.17 -16.63 40.06
N TYR A 490 9.90 -16.95 39.77
CA TYR A 490 8.94 -17.28 40.83
C TYR A 490 7.85 -18.24 40.32
N ASP A 491 7.41 -19.07 41.26
CA ASP A 491 6.69 -20.34 41.09
C ASP A 491 5.17 -20.17 41.30
N GLN A 492 4.46 -21.29 41.14
CA GLN A 492 3.01 -21.56 41.00
C GLN A 492 2.01 -21.11 42.11
N HIS A 493 0.72 -21.31 41.76
CA HIS A 493 -0.55 -21.37 42.53
C HIS A 493 -1.39 -20.08 42.54
N GLY A 494 -2.71 -20.05 42.35
CA GLY A 494 -3.75 -21.05 42.05
C GLY A 494 -5.14 -20.40 42.17
N LYS A 495 -6.19 -21.18 41.85
CA LYS A 495 -7.62 -21.04 42.16
C LYS A 495 -8.58 -20.30 41.20
N SER A 496 -9.60 -21.07 40.90
CA SER A 496 -10.91 -20.84 40.31
C SER A 496 -11.80 -19.84 41.06
N SER A 497 -12.68 -19.16 40.31
CA SER A 497 -14.07 -18.93 40.76
C SER A 497 -15.03 -18.72 39.59
N SER A 498 -16.20 -19.30 39.78
CA SER A 498 -17.41 -19.35 38.95
C SER A 498 -18.28 -18.09 39.09
N GLY A 499 -19.14 -17.78 38.10
CA GLY A 499 -20.34 -16.98 38.38
C GLY A 499 -21.07 -16.35 37.20
N LEU A 500 -22.09 -17.07 36.69
CA LEU A 500 -23.45 -16.63 36.32
C LEU A 500 -23.70 -15.45 35.35
N ALA A 501 -24.40 -15.80 34.27
CA ALA A 501 -25.12 -14.93 33.36
C ALA A 501 -26.57 -14.68 33.83
N ILE A 502 -27.12 -13.48 33.59
CA ILE A 502 -28.57 -13.20 33.44
C ILE A 502 -28.76 -12.09 32.38
N PRO A 503 -29.72 -12.23 31.43
CA PRO A 503 -29.96 -11.30 30.33
C PRO A 503 -31.09 -10.31 30.63
N LEU A 504 -31.16 -9.18 29.91
CA LEU A 504 -32.37 -8.37 29.81
C LEU A 504 -32.47 -7.68 28.44
N GLN A 505 -33.63 -7.91 27.84
CA GLN A 505 -34.12 -7.39 26.58
C GLN A 505 -35.26 -6.39 26.89
N GLN A 506 -35.50 -5.45 25.98
CA GLN A 506 -36.64 -4.52 25.88
C GLN A 506 -36.60 -3.23 26.73
N ALA A 507 -36.39 -2.10 26.04
CA ALA A 507 -37.24 -0.92 26.18
C ALA A 507 -37.19 -0.04 24.90
N ASN A 508 -38.32 -0.05 24.19
CA ASN A 508 -38.99 1.08 23.54
C ASN A 508 -38.43 1.69 22.25
N THR A 509 -38.97 1.15 21.15
CA THR A 509 -39.77 1.85 20.13
C THR A 509 -40.36 3.20 20.56
N GLU A 510 -40.11 4.26 19.79
CA GLU A 510 -41.08 5.24 19.29
C GLU A 510 -40.35 6.34 18.50
N ILE A 511 -41.07 7.01 17.59
CA ILE A 511 -40.61 7.98 16.58
C ILE A 511 -40.18 7.34 15.24
N ALA A 512 -41.13 6.69 14.58
CA ALA A 512 -41.12 6.48 13.13
C ALA A 512 -42.53 6.75 12.57
N ALA A 513 -42.87 8.03 12.39
CA ALA A 513 -44.06 8.45 11.63
C ALA A 513 -44.00 9.93 11.27
N ALA A 514 -43.22 10.30 10.26
CA ALA A 514 -43.49 11.43 9.36
C ALA A 514 -42.48 11.43 8.21
N ILE A 515 -42.91 11.92 7.05
CA ILE A 515 -42.14 12.08 5.79
C ILE A 515 -42.20 10.84 4.89
N ASN A 516 -43.40 10.64 4.32
CA ASN A 516 -43.53 10.08 2.98
C ASN A 516 -44.33 11.12 2.17
N SER A 517 -43.63 11.99 1.42
CA SER A 517 -44.11 12.75 0.23
C SER A 517 -43.26 14.00 -0.02
N ASN A 518 -42.36 13.93 -1.01
CA ASN A 518 -42.25 14.87 -2.15
C ASN A 518 -40.87 14.78 -2.81
N GLY A 519 -40.89 14.45 -4.10
CA GLY A 519 -39.74 14.53 -4.98
C GLY A 519 -39.33 15.99 -5.23
N GLY A 520 -38.03 16.23 -5.22
CA GLY A 520 -37.41 17.50 -5.56
C GLY A 520 -35.90 17.34 -5.64
N SER A 521 -35.39 17.30 -6.86
CA SER A 521 -33.96 17.29 -7.20
C SER A 521 -33.24 18.52 -6.65
N ASN A 522 -32.16 18.32 -5.88
CA ASN A 522 -31.27 19.39 -5.45
C ASN A 522 -29.78 18.98 -5.66
N PRO A 523 -29.00 19.69 -6.50
CA PRO A 523 -27.60 19.37 -6.74
C PRO A 523 -26.74 20.16 -5.77
N ASN A 524 -26.40 19.58 -4.61
CA ASN A 524 -25.24 19.93 -3.78
C ASN A 524 -25.30 19.13 -2.46
N LEU A 525 -24.88 17.86 -2.49
CA LEU A 525 -24.58 17.12 -1.27
C LEU A 525 -23.08 16.87 -1.20
N ILE A 526 -22.39 17.73 -0.45
CA ILE A 526 -20.99 17.52 -0.07
C ILE A 526 -20.95 16.28 0.82
N VAL A 527 -20.41 15.17 0.30
CA VAL A 527 -20.17 13.95 1.07
C VAL A 527 -19.19 14.29 2.19
N ARG A 528 -19.67 14.29 3.44
CA ARG A 528 -18.84 14.51 4.63
C ARG A 528 -17.99 13.26 4.88
N ASP A 529 -16.68 13.45 4.94
CA ASP A 529 -15.74 12.44 5.42
C ASP A 529 -16.03 12.11 6.89
N LYS A 530 -16.66 10.96 7.16
CA LYS A 530 -17.03 10.51 8.51
C LYS A 530 -15.82 10.14 9.38
N SER A 531 -14.61 10.02 8.80
CA SER A 531 -13.38 9.70 9.54
C SER A 531 -12.78 10.91 10.26
N LYS A 532 -13.23 12.12 9.92
CA LYS A 532 -12.75 13.37 10.54
C LYS A 532 -13.83 13.97 11.43
N MET A 533 -13.42 14.50 12.57
CA MET A 533 -14.31 15.28 13.42
C MET A 533 -14.92 16.44 12.61
N PRO A 534 -16.22 16.73 12.68
CA PRO A 534 -16.82 17.78 11.86
C PRO A 534 -16.11 19.13 12.02
N ILE A 535 -15.67 19.72 10.92
CA ILE A 535 -14.92 21.00 10.92
C ILE A 535 -15.72 22.12 11.60
N THR A 536 -17.05 22.03 11.57
CA THR A 536 -17.97 22.93 12.27
C THR A 536 -17.82 22.86 13.79
N ASN A 537 -17.60 21.66 14.35
CA ASN A 537 -17.42 21.48 15.79
C ASN A 537 -16.04 22.00 16.23
N VAL A 538 -15.01 21.71 15.43
CA VAL A 538 -13.65 22.25 15.64
C VAL A 538 -13.68 23.78 15.60
N THR A 539 -14.33 24.36 14.59
CA THR A 539 -14.46 25.83 14.46
C THR A 539 -15.21 26.45 15.63
N LYS A 540 -16.27 25.80 16.14
CA LYS A 540 -17.00 26.27 17.34
C LYS A 540 -16.11 26.26 18.58
N ILE A 541 -15.33 25.20 18.81
CA ILE A 541 -14.42 25.10 19.97
C ILE A 541 -13.31 26.16 19.86
N MET A 542 -12.68 26.28 18.68
CA MET A 542 -11.63 27.29 18.46
C MET A 542 -12.12 28.72 18.72
N ARG A 543 -13.35 29.06 18.29
CA ARG A 543 -13.95 30.38 18.53
C ARG A 543 -14.30 30.66 19.99
N LYS A 544 -14.48 29.63 20.83
CA LYS A 544 -14.69 29.81 22.27
C LYS A 544 -13.40 30.16 23.02
N ILE A 545 -12.25 29.80 22.45
CA ILE A 545 -10.93 29.99 23.08
C ILE A 545 -10.26 31.28 22.58
N LEU A 546 -10.50 31.64 21.32
CA LEU A 546 -9.88 32.80 20.68
C LEU A 546 -10.67 34.10 20.94
N PRO A 547 -10.00 35.26 20.99
CA PRO A 547 -10.67 36.56 21.08
C PRO A 547 -11.67 36.79 19.93
N ASN A 548 -12.74 37.54 20.20
CA ASN A 548 -13.84 37.77 19.26
C ASN A 548 -13.42 38.41 17.92
N ASN A 549 -12.28 39.11 17.88
CA ASN A 549 -11.72 39.75 16.69
C ASN A 549 -10.70 38.87 15.93
N ALA A 550 -10.35 37.68 16.43
CA ALA A 550 -9.36 36.81 15.83
C ALA A 550 -9.90 36.08 14.58
N LYS A 551 -9.20 36.23 13.45
CA LYS A 551 -9.50 35.50 12.21
C LYS A 551 -8.72 34.19 12.17
N VAL A 552 -9.41 33.07 11.96
CA VAL A 552 -8.81 31.73 11.82
C VAL A 552 -8.74 31.36 10.34
N SER A 553 -7.55 31.09 9.82
CA SER A 553 -7.35 30.63 8.45
C SER A 553 -7.90 29.21 8.24
N ASP A 554 -8.31 28.87 7.03
CA ASP A 554 -8.86 27.53 6.75
C ASP A 554 -7.81 26.43 6.94
N GLY A 555 -6.55 26.68 6.59
CA GLY A 555 -5.45 25.76 6.88
C GLY A 555 -5.23 25.50 8.38
N ALA A 556 -5.46 26.49 9.26
CA ALA A 556 -5.38 26.28 10.70
C ALA A 556 -6.55 25.42 11.22
N LYS A 557 -7.76 25.60 10.68
CA LYS A 557 -8.93 24.77 11.05
C LYS A 557 -8.71 23.31 10.63
N GLU A 558 -8.19 23.08 9.42
CA GLU A 558 -7.87 21.75 8.92
C GLU A 558 -6.76 21.08 9.72
N MET A 559 -5.71 21.82 10.08
CA MET A 559 -4.61 21.30 10.90
C MET A 559 -5.08 20.89 12.30
N ILE A 560 -5.91 21.70 12.96
CA ILE A 560 -6.48 21.35 14.28
C ILE A 560 -7.48 20.21 14.15
N GLN A 561 -8.31 20.17 13.11
CA GLN A 561 -9.23 19.05 12.86
C GLN A 561 -8.46 17.73 12.69
N GLN A 562 -7.38 17.74 11.92
CA GLN A 562 -6.55 16.56 11.71
C GLN A 562 -5.83 16.15 13.01
N SER A 563 -5.31 17.12 13.76
CA SER A 563 -4.61 16.86 15.03
C SER A 563 -5.55 16.29 16.09
N ALA A 564 -6.77 16.84 16.23
CA ALA A 564 -7.78 16.32 17.14
C ALA A 564 -8.27 14.93 16.75
N THR A 565 -8.48 14.70 15.44
CA THR A 565 -8.87 13.38 14.91
C THR A 565 -7.79 12.33 15.17
N ASN A 566 -6.52 12.68 14.96
CA ASN A 566 -5.39 11.80 15.23
C ASN A 566 -5.26 11.50 16.73
N TYR A 567 -5.42 12.51 17.59
CA TYR A 567 -5.38 12.35 19.04
C TYR A 567 -6.45 11.37 19.54
N ILE A 568 -7.71 11.56 19.13
CA ILE A 568 -8.82 10.66 19.51
C ILE A 568 -8.52 9.24 19.04
N THR A 569 -8.11 9.07 17.79
CA THR A 569 -7.77 7.76 17.22
C THR A 569 -6.67 7.08 18.02
N PHE A 570 -5.62 7.82 18.41
CA PHE A 570 -4.49 7.28 19.15
C PHE A 570 -4.88 6.90 20.59
N VAL A 571 -5.62 7.76 21.30
CA VAL A 571 -6.08 7.50 22.67
C VAL A 571 -7.03 6.31 22.70
N THR A 572 -8.01 6.25 21.80
CA THR A 572 -8.97 5.13 21.73
C THR A 572 -8.27 3.82 21.38
N ARG A 573 -7.25 3.84 20.52
CA ARG A 573 -6.43 2.66 20.22
C ARG A 573 -5.68 2.17 21.47
N LYS A 574 -4.98 3.05 22.19
CA LYS A 574 -4.26 2.67 23.42
C LYS A 574 -5.20 2.15 24.51
N ALA A 575 -6.37 2.76 24.68
CA ALA A 575 -7.38 2.31 25.62
C ALA A 575 -7.92 0.91 25.26
N LYS A 576 -8.14 0.66 23.96
CA LYS A 576 -8.56 -0.65 23.43
C LYS A 576 -7.48 -1.72 23.63
N GLU A 577 -6.21 -1.40 23.38
CA GLU A 577 -5.07 -2.30 23.61
C GLU A 577 -4.98 -2.73 25.08
N ARG A 578 -5.14 -1.78 26.01
CA ARG A 578 -5.18 -2.10 27.45
C ARG A 578 -6.37 -3.00 27.80
N CYS A 579 -7.57 -2.64 27.34
CA CYS A 579 -8.78 -3.43 27.56
C CYS A 579 -8.60 -4.88 27.07
N GLN A 580 -8.00 -5.07 25.89
CA GLN A 580 -7.69 -6.38 25.32
C GLN A 580 -6.61 -7.13 26.09
N SER A 581 -5.56 -6.45 26.56
CA SER A 581 -4.50 -7.07 27.37
C SER A 581 -5.02 -7.62 28.71
N GLU A 582 -6.10 -7.05 29.23
CA GLU A 582 -6.81 -7.52 30.42
C GLU A 582 -7.96 -8.49 30.07
N TYR A 583 -8.05 -8.98 28.83
CA TYR A 583 -9.08 -9.89 28.31
C TYR A 583 -10.52 -9.38 28.48
N ARG A 584 -10.72 -8.06 28.57
CA ARG A 584 -12.04 -7.43 28.65
C ARG A 584 -12.58 -7.14 27.25
N LYS A 585 -13.88 -7.38 27.04
CA LYS A 585 -14.56 -7.12 25.76
C LYS A 585 -15.09 -5.69 25.63
N ILE A 586 -15.30 -5.02 26.75
CA ILE A 586 -15.88 -3.68 26.83
C ILE A 586 -14.85 -2.75 27.43
N MET A 587 -14.48 -1.73 26.65
CA MET A 587 -13.63 -0.62 27.07
C MET A 587 -14.43 0.29 28.01
N ASN A 588 -13.85 0.65 29.15
CA ASN A 588 -14.49 1.52 30.13
C ASN A 588 -13.78 2.89 30.20
N ALA A 589 -14.32 3.79 31.03
CA ALA A 589 -13.77 5.14 31.15
C ALA A 589 -12.37 5.18 31.80
N ASP A 590 -12.03 4.20 32.63
CA ASP A 590 -10.71 4.12 33.28
C ASP A 590 -9.61 3.72 32.28
N ASP A 591 -9.96 2.94 31.24
CA ASP A 591 -9.07 2.65 30.11
C ASP A 591 -8.70 3.92 29.33
N LEU A 592 -9.68 4.81 29.13
CA LEU A 592 -9.48 6.09 28.46
C LEU A 592 -8.63 7.03 29.31
N LEU A 593 -8.88 7.14 30.62
CA LEU A 593 -8.03 7.93 31.52
C LEU A 593 -6.57 7.46 31.48
N TRP A 594 -6.36 6.15 31.57
CA TRP A 594 -5.00 5.60 31.49
C TRP A 594 -4.34 5.88 30.15
N ALA A 595 -5.08 5.75 29.05
CA ALA A 595 -4.55 6.05 27.72
C ALA A 595 -4.14 7.52 27.60
N ILE A 596 -4.98 8.45 28.07
CA ILE A 596 -4.70 9.90 28.08
C ILE A 596 -3.42 10.22 28.87
N GLY A 597 -3.23 9.63 30.05
CA GLY A 597 -2.01 9.81 30.85
C GLY A 597 -0.77 9.29 30.12
N ASN A 598 -0.88 8.10 29.51
CA ASN A 598 0.21 7.50 28.73
C ASN A 598 0.54 8.22 27.41
N VAL A 599 -0.22 9.25 27.04
CA VAL A 599 0.03 10.11 25.87
C VAL A 599 0.67 11.43 26.30
N GLY A 600 0.84 11.67 27.60
CA GLY A 600 1.45 12.89 28.16
C GLY A 600 0.46 14.01 28.45
N PHE A 601 -0.82 13.66 28.72
CA PHE A 601 -1.88 14.59 29.10
C PHE A 601 -2.26 14.42 30.59
N ASP A 602 -1.25 14.22 31.44
CA ASP A 602 -1.41 13.90 32.87
C ASP A 602 -2.17 14.98 33.65
N ASP A 603 -2.00 16.25 33.27
CA ASP A 603 -2.69 17.41 33.87
C ASP A 603 -4.22 17.32 33.77
N TYR A 604 -4.76 16.54 32.83
CA TYR A 604 -6.19 16.34 32.64
C TYR A 604 -6.76 15.14 33.40
N ILE A 605 -5.90 14.24 33.91
CA ILE A 605 -6.35 13.00 34.57
C ILE A 605 -7.07 13.28 35.87
N GLY A 606 -6.57 14.19 36.70
CA GLY A 606 -7.19 14.58 37.96
C GLY A 606 -8.64 15.08 37.75
N PRO A 607 -8.84 16.16 36.97
CA PRO A 607 -10.18 16.69 36.67
C PRO A 607 -11.13 15.65 36.04
N LEU A 608 -10.67 14.85 35.08
CA LEU A 608 -11.50 13.84 34.42
C LEU A 608 -11.87 12.68 35.35
N THR A 609 -10.99 12.32 36.29
CA THR A 609 -11.30 11.31 37.32
C THR A 609 -12.40 11.80 38.25
N THR A 610 -12.32 13.05 38.71
CA THR A 610 -13.38 13.66 39.54
C THR A 610 -14.71 13.73 38.79
N PHE A 611 -14.69 14.08 37.49
CA PHE A 611 -15.88 14.07 36.64
C PHE A 611 -16.50 12.66 36.54
N LEU A 612 -15.68 11.64 36.27
CA LEU A 612 -16.15 10.25 36.17
C LEU A 612 -16.73 9.73 37.49
N GLN A 613 -16.15 10.12 38.63
CA GLN A 613 -16.71 9.80 39.94
C GLN A 613 -18.08 10.44 40.15
N ARG A 614 -18.28 11.70 39.74
CA ARG A 614 -19.61 12.36 39.79
C ARG A 614 -20.63 11.64 38.89
N CYS A 615 -20.26 11.26 37.66
CA CYS A 615 -21.15 10.51 36.77
C CYS A 615 -21.57 9.16 37.35
N ARG A 616 -20.63 8.41 37.94
CA ARG A 616 -20.91 7.12 38.60
C ARG A 616 -21.82 7.28 39.82
N SER A 617 -21.69 8.37 40.57
CA SER A 617 -22.57 8.69 41.70
C SER A 617 -24.00 9.05 41.28
N ILE A 618 -24.18 9.64 40.09
CA ILE A 618 -25.50 10.00 39.52
C ILE A 618 -26.24 8.76 38.99
N GLU A 619 -25.53 7.78 38.42
CA GLU A 619 -26.12 6.53 37.92
C GLU A 619 -26.44 5.50 39.04
N GLY A 620 -25.96 5.73 40.26
CA GLY A 620 -25.97 4.74 41.36
C GLY A 620 -27.00 4.92 42.49
N GLY A 621 -27.92 5.90 42.49
CA GLY A 621 -28.84 6.08 43.63
C GLY A 621 -30.08 6.97 43.43
N ILE A 622 -31.23 6.51 43.93
CA ILE A 622 -32.51 7.23 44.04
C ILE A 622 -32.49 8.17 45.28
N SER A 623 -32.83 9.45 45.06
CA SER A 623 -33.32 10.53 45.97
C SER A 623 -32.55 10.97 47.26
N GLY A 624 -31.97 12.19 47.21
CA GLY A 624 -31.93 13.27 48.26
C GLY A 624 -30.89 13.20 49.41
N PRO A 625 -30.47 14.33 50.06
CA PRO A 625 -31.05 15.69 50.09
C PRO A 625 -30.13 16.86 49.62
N SER A 626 -30.73 18.05 49.49
CA SER A 626 -30.14 19.37 49.17
C SER A 626 -28.99 19.79 50.11
N PHE A 627 -27.93 20.47 49.58
CA PHE A 627 -27.42 21.81 49.97
C PHE A 627 -25.96 22.07 49.52
N GLY A 628 -25.70 23.27 48.95
CA GLY A 628 -24.38 23.94 48.88
C GLY A 628 -23.96 24.44 47.48
N PRO A 629 -23.49 25.70 47.31
CA PRO A 629 -23.06 26.22 46.00
C PRO A 629 -21.77 25.51 45.54
N GLU A 630 -21.64 25.29 44.22
CA GLU A 630 -20.45 24.67 43.62
C GLU A 630 -19.16 25.44 43.94
N PRO A 631 -18.04 24.76 44.24
CA PRO A 631 -16.72 25.37 44.13
C PRO A 631 -16.38 25.52 42.64
N THR A 632 -16.13 26.77 42.20
CA THR A 632 -15.62 27.08 40.86
C THR A 632 -14.27 26.39 40.65
N MET A 633 -14.23 25.39 39.74
CA MET A 633 -12.95 24.88 39.22
C MET A 633 -12.40 25.90 38.22
N GLU A 634 -11.46 26.73 38.65
CA GLU A 634 -10.59 27.46 37.73
C GLU A 634 -9.66 26.46 37.02
N ILE A 635 -9.70 26.48 35.69
CA ILE A 635 -8.79 25.70 34.84
C ILE A 635 -7.44 26.45 34.78
N PRO A 636 -6.30 25.83 35.09
CA PRO A 636 -5.00 26.51 35.00
C PRO A 636 -4.68 26.88 33.55
N HIS A 637 -4.26 28.13 33.31
CA HIS A 637 -3.71 28.54 32.01
C HIS A 637 -2.30 27.97 31.80
N PRO A 638 -1.95 27.55 30.58
CA PRO A 638 -0.58 27.11 30.26
C PRO A 638 0.41 28.30 30.30
N PRO A 639 1.69 28.09 30.68
CA PRO A 639 2.67 29.17 30.76
C PRO A 639 3.04 29.70 29.37
N LEU A 640 3.13 31.04 29.26
CA LEU A 640 3.59 31.73 28.05
C LEU A 640 5.08 31.45 27.78
N PRO A 641 5.50 31.34 26.50
CA PRO A 641 6.91 31.21 26.15
C PRO A 641 7.70 32.50 26.48
N PRO A 642 9.00 32.41 26.83
CA PRO A 642 9.80 33.58 27.17
C PRO A 642 10.05 34.46 25.93
N PRO A 643 10.20 35.78 26.10
CA PRO A 643 10.45 36.69 25.00
C PRO A 643 11.86 36.50 24.42
N PRO A 644 12.07 36.80 23.12
CA PRO A 644 13.38 36.71 22.50
C PRO A 644 14.34 37.76 23.05
N VAL A 645 15.56 37.32 23.33
CA VAL A 645 16.68 38.14 23.80
C VAL A 645 17.10 39.12 22.70
N SER A 646 17.04 40.42 23.00
CA SER A 646 17.52 41.51 22.15
C SER A 646 19.05 41.58 22.15
N SER A 647 19.67 41.38 20.99
CA SER A 647 21.03 41.87 20.73
C SER A 647 20.96 43.35 20.32
N SER A 648 21.58 44.18 21.14
CA SER A 648 21.78 45.62 20.97
C SER A 648 22.60 45.98 19.73
N GLY A 649 22.32 47.15 19.13
CA GLY A 649 23.26 47.78 18.19
C GLY A 649 22.68 48.85 17.25
N SER A 650 22.63 50.09 17.76
CA SER A 650 22.75 51.41 17.08
C SER A 650 21.65 51.94 16.13
N ASP A 651 20.89 52.88 16.68
CA ASP A 651 20.52 54.24 16.19
C ASP A 651 20.69 54.59 14.71
N PHE A 652 19.64 55.13 14.10
CA PHE A 652 19.60 56.51 13.58
C PHE A 652 18.15 56.92 13.22
N SER A 653 17.71 58.06 13.73
CA SER A 653 16.45 58.75 13.43
C SER A 653 16.67 59.82 12.35
N MET A 654 15.75 59.97 11.40
CA MET A 654 15.34 61.30 10.93
C MET A 654 13.97 61.32 10.24
N HIS A 655 13.20 62.35 10.60
CA HIS A 655 11.88 62.79 10.14
C HIS A 655 11.70 62.99 8.62
N GLN A 656 10.45 62.88 8.11
CA GLN A 656 9.58 64.04 7.79
C GLN A 656 8.28 63.68 7.03
N ASN A 657 7.17 64.19 7.57
CA ASN A 657 6.09 64.99 6.95
C ASN A 657 4.97 64.41 6.03
N THR A 658 3.75 64.49 6.59
CA THR A 658 2.50 65.16 6.11
C THR A 658 1.71 64.62 4.88
N ASP A 659 0.58 63.97 5.19
CA ASP A 659 -0.86 64.16 4.76
C ASP A 659 -1.24 65.27 3.73
N PRO A 660 -2.50 65.33 3.20
CA PRO A 660 -3.55 64.33 2.92
C PRO A 660 -4.33 64.58 1.57
N GLU A 661 -5.37 63.78 1.24
CA GLU A 661 -6.69 64.16 0.66
C GLU A 661 -7.37 63.09 -0.25
N MET A 662 -8.35 62.38 0.33
CA MET A 662 -9.81 62.39 0.08
C MET A 662 -10.51 62.56 -1.31
N PHE A 663 -11.61 61.78 -1.43
CA PHE A 663 -12.88 61.93 -2.19
C PHE A 663 -13.02 61.44 -3.68
N ASP A 664 -13.56 60.21 -3.82
CA ASP A 664 -14.99 59.87 -4.10
C ASP A 664 -15.58 59.54 -5.50
N SER A 665 -16.48 58.55 -5.40
CA SER A 665 -17.84 58.45 -5.97
C SER A 665 -18.12 58.09 -7.44
N ASN A 666 -18.75 56.92 -7.62
CA ASN A 666 -20.12 56.70 -8.17
C ASN A 666 -20.33 55.19 -8.38
N GLY A 667 -21.42 54.52 -7.99
CA GLY A 667 -22.72 54.93 -7.48
C GLY A 667 -23.82 54.04 -8.08
N VAL A 668 -24.86 53.77 -7.27
CA VAL A 668 -26.24 53.33 -7.62
C VAL A 668 -26.51 51.82 -7.77
N SER A 669 -27.59 51.20 -7.26
CA SER A 669 -28.57 51.43 -6.16
C SER A 669 -29.63 50.32 -6.22
N GLY A 670 -30.18 49.91 -5.06
CA GLY A 670 -31.59 49.56 -4.85
C GLY A 670 -31.99 48.06 -4.93
N TYR A 671 -32.96 47.52 -4.18
CA TYR A 671 -33.86 48.06 -3.14
C TYR A 671 -34.61 46.87 -2.47
N LEU A 672 -34.96 47.02 -1.17
CA LEU A 672 -35.99 46.39 -0.29
C LEU A 672 -36.48 44.93 -0.44
N ASP A 673 -36.50 44.17 0.67
CA ASP A 673 -37.74 43.97 1.46
C ASP A 673 -37.52 43.28 2.82
N ALA A 674 -38.40 43.59 3.78
CA ALA A 674 -38.38 43.16 5.17
C ALA A 674 -39.76 42.67 5.68
N VAL A 675 -39.72 41.96 6.81
CA VAL A 675 -40.76 41.74 7.85
C VAL A 675 -41.67 40.49 7.75
N GLY A 676 -41.72 39.72 8.86
CA GLY A 676 -42.97 39.05 9.29
C GLY A 676 -42.86 37.68 10.01
N SER A 677 -42.87 37.69 11.35
CA SER A 677 -42.83 36.54 12.29
C SER A 677 -44.06 35.61 12.33
N SER A 678 -43.91 34.37 12.82
CA SER A 678 -44.65 33.83 13.99
C SER A 678 -44.33 32.35 14.31
N ASN A 679 -44.52 32.03 15.59
CA ASN A 679 -44.01 30.90 16.38
C ASN A 679 -44.72 29.56 16.17
N ASN A 680 -44.00 28.44 16.43
CA ASN A 680 -44.50 27.41 17.35
C ASN A 680 -43.35 26.60 17.98
N ALA A 681 -43.46 26.42 19.30
CA ALA A 681 -42.44 25.91 20.21
C ALA A 681 -42.40 24.38 20.29
N PHE A 682 -41.19 23.82 20.41
CA PHE A 682 -40.93 22.58 21.15
C PHE A 682 -39.62 22.74 21.93
N ILE A 683 -39.68 22.29 23.18
CA ILE A 683 -38.77 22.56 24.29
C ILE A 683 -37.37 21.97 24.02
N ASN A 684 -36.34 22.81 24.08
CA ASN A 684 -34.93 22.39 24.02
C ASN A 684 -34.29 22.57 25.39
N PHE A 685 -33.76 21.48 25.94
CA PHE A 685 -32.97 21.47 27.17
C PHE A 685 -31.54 21.93 26.81
N ASP A 686 -31.12 23.09 27.31
CA ASP A 686 -29.76 23.63 27.14
C ASP A 686 -28.94 23.36 28.42
N PRO A 687 -27.89 22.52 28.39
CA PRO A 687 -27.11 22.21 29.59
C PRO A 687 -26.12 23.32 30.02
N PHE A 688 -26.07 24.49 29.36
CA PHE A 688 -25.04 25.50 29.67
C PHE A 688 -25.54 26.95 29.75
N SER A 689 -26.83 27.18 30.01
CA SER A 689 -27.42 28.52 30.10
C SER A 689 -27.11 29.30 31.40
N LEU A 690 -25.93 29.15 32.00
CA LEU A 690 -25.55 29.84 33.25
C LEU A 690 -24.10 30.34 33.26
N PHE A 691 -23.66 31.12 32.28
CA PHE A 691 -22.46 31.96 32.42
C PHE A 691 -22.59 33.25 31.61
N GLN A 692 -23.47 34.14 32.06
CA GLN A 692 -23.43 35.56 31.72
C GLN A 692 -23.91 36.34 32.95
N GLN A 693 -22.97 36.80 33.78
CA GLN A 693 -23.05 38.04 34.58
C GLN A 693 -21.78 38.21 35.42
N ASP A 694 -21.35 39.47 35.55
CA ASP A 694 -20.34 40.03 36.47
C ASP A 694 -18.85 39.86 36.09
N GLN A 695 -17.99 40.88 35.95
CA GLN A 695 -18.06 42.33 36.19
C GLN A 695 -17.08 43.12 35.27
N LEU A 696 -17.36 44.43 35.21
CA LEU A 696 -16.56 45.63 34.93
C LEU A 696 -15.03 45.53 35.01
#